data_AF-A0A6H1JXR8-F1
#
_entry.id   AF-A0A6H1JXR8-F1
#
_cell.length_a   1.000
_cell.length_b   1.000
_cell.length_c   1.000
_cell.angle_alpha   90.00
_cell.angle_beta   90.00
_cell.angle_gamma   90.00
#
_symmetry.space_group_name_H-M   'P 1'
#
loop_
_entity.id
_entity.type
_entity.pdbx_description
1 polymer ?
#
loop_
_entity_poly.entity_id
_entity_poly.type
_entity_poly.pdbx_seq_one_letter_code
_entity_poly.pdbx_strand_id
1 'polypeptide(L)'
;MTARTRGDRGGSADGAYTRVPRWTRVPVPGTAEHLTALPEQLPAALRRVADRLRMPLSSVLLAAHAKVLAVLSGDQEVTTGYLAERGGTPLPSRLTTAAGSWRTLLLDTHRAEVELLRRRGFPAAGTGPEPAPAEESPETVFDLPGADGGPAGETVLWVALVRHDGREVLRLRYRTEVLDAGCAARIGGYYRTALTLLAADPDADHRRQSLLSAEELRCQLEGLAGPSRPLPDRRFHELFQQRVREHPDTIAAVHGSRRWTYRELNVRANRLAHALLARGLAREDVVAVVTERNLEWLAAVIAIFKAGGVYLPVEPHFPPGRIALMLSRAGCRQVLTEPGSTAGLDRARTSVPGVRTLFIDAVCAASPADSDPEVRVGPDQLAYIYFTSGSTGEPKGAMCEHLGMLNHLYAKIDDLAIDEGQVVAQTAPQCFDISLWQLLSALLVGGRTLLVEQAAVLDVGRFLDTVGAGRATVLQVVPSYLDVVLSALAQRPGALPDLRCVSVTGEALKKELVQRWFAARPGIRLVNAYGLTETSDDTHHEVMDAVPDSERVPLGRPVNNVRVYVVDEHLAPVPLGAPGEIVFSGVCVGRGYINDPERTRLAFVPDPHHPGRRLFRAGDHGRWLPDGKLEFLGRRDSQVKIRGFRIEMGEIENALLRVPGVGDGTVVVTQRAGRGKRLVAFYSGRHALAADVLRGRLGELLPEYMVPSAFLWRESLPLTANGKIDKKALEALAGGLDTVEDDYHAPRTPTERQLAAAWAEVLGIPQDRIGRQDNFFDCGGTSLSAVALAVCLGRAVSVKDLTRHPVLADLARQVDARAGRPQPHPNDAAQAVRCDTARPAASRAATERRTTMVSSLSISLPELEREPGTPPMLRVGTTDSAARWAAERRDALRAVVAEHGAVLIRGLGMRDPAGVGAVLHGLGVAPLTEREAFALRQTYSEGVYSSSKWPPNQPMCMHHELSYTLEFPGLMLFACLGAPTTGGSTGVADSAAVLDALPPVLTERFEREGWLLTRSYHPEIGATLDQAFGTEDRDAVERYCRAHAIDFTWQPDGGLRTTQHRSAVLHHPVSGRRCWFNQIAFLNEWTMAPEVREYLIDEYGPDGLPFNTRYGNGDPLAEDVVQQLNEVYDAHTARRPWEAGDLLLVDNVRSAHSREAFEGPRDVVVALADPVRLADCAPTVEVN
;
A
#
# COMPACT_ATOMS: atom_id res chain seq x y z
N MET A 1 -19.83 38.68 0.90
CA MET A 1 -19.74 38.48 -0.56
C MET A 1 -19.20 37.08 -0.77
N THR A 2 -20.13 36.14 -0.92
CA THR A 2 -19.97 34.70 -0.75
C THR A 2 -19.70 34.03 -2.10
N ALA A 3 -18.46 33.65 -2.37
CA ALA A 3 -18.10 32.80 -3.50
C ALA A 3 -17.92 31.36 -3.00
N ARG A 4 -18.72 30.45 -3.56
CA ARG A 4 -18.76 29.02 -3.22
C ARG A 4 -17.45 28.34 -3.64
N THR A 5 -16.75 27.79 -2.67
CA THR A 5 -15.60 26.89 -2.81
C THR A 5 -16.07 25.50 -3.25
N ARG A 6 -15.76 25.09 -4.49
CA ARG A 6 -15.73 23.68 -4.92
C ARG A 6 -14.28 23.30 -5.23
N GLY A 7 -13.77 22.31 -4.52
CA GLY A 7 -12.41 21.80 -4.70
C GLY A 7 -12.25 21.04 -6.02
N ASP A 8 -11.16 21.33 -6.74
CA ASP A 8 -10.67 20.57 -7.90
C ASP A 8 -10.29 19.13 -7.47
N ARG A 9 -11.27 18.23 -7.40
CA ARG A 9 -11.04 16.78 -7.52
C ARG A 9 -11.25 16.41 -8.99
N GLY A 10 -10.19 15.92 -9.64
CA GLY A 10 -10.21 15.43 -11.02
C GLY A 10 -11.06 14.17 -11.16
N GLY A 11 -12.33 14.37 -11.50
CA GLY A 11 -13.30 13.35 -11.83
C GLY A 11 -14.65 14.02 -12.00
N SER A 12 -15.05 14.33 -13.24
CA SER A 12 -16.38 14.84 -13.55
C SER A 12 -17.41 13.71 -13.37
N ALA A 13 -17.76 13.43 -12.11
CA ALA A 13 -18.87 12.53 -11.79
C ALA A 13 -20.23 13.26 -11.72
N ASP A 14 -20.28 14.57 -11.99
CA ASP A 14 -21.52 15.37 -11.98
C ASP A 14 -21.49 16.39 -13.12
N GLY A 15 -22.03 16.08 -14.31
CA GLY A 15 -22.54 17.03 -15.33
C GLY A 15 -21.73 18.27 -15.74
N ALA A 16 -20.46 18.41 -15.35
CA ALA A 16 -19.67 19.64 -15.48
C ALA A 16 -18.89 19.68 -16.79
N TYR A 17 -18.70 20.88 -17.34
CA TYR A 17 -17.88 21.11 -18.54
C TYR A 17 -16.41 20.82 -18.30
N THR A 18 -15.72 20.32 -19.34
CA THR A 18 -14.28 20.06 -19.31
C THR A 18 -13.51 21.37 -19.21
N ARG A 19 -12.58 21.41 -18.26
CA ARG A 19 -11.73 22.58 -18.02
C ARG A 19 -10.47 22.53 -18.86
N VAL A 20 -10.00 23.69 -19.31
CA VAL A 20 -8.69 23.80 -19.97
C VAL A 20 -7.62 24.24 -18.96
N PRO A 21 -6.35 23.83 -19.16
CA PRO A 21 -5.24 24.31 -18.34
C PRO A 21 -5.16 25.83 -18.29
N ARG A 22 -5.00 26.39 -17.10
CA ARG A 22 -4.63 27.80 -16.93
C ARG A 22 -3.14 27.93 -17.23
N TRP A 23 -2.81 28.63 -18.31
CA TRP A 23 -1.43 28.84 -18.75
C TRP A 23 -1.20 30.31 -19.12
N THR A 24 -0.95 31.12 -18.09
CA THR A 24 -0.47 32.50 -18.23
C THR A 24 0.41 32.86 -17.04
N ARG A 25 1.49 33.60 -17.27
CA ARG A 25 2.35 34.11 -16.19
C ARG A 25 1.80 35.39 -15.56
N VAL A 26 1.06 36.17 -16.35
CA VAL A 26 0.49 37.46 -15.94
C VAL A 26 -0.95 37.48 -16.46
N PRO A 27 -1.94 37.14 -15.62
CA PRO A 27 -3.34 37.16 -16.01
C PRO A 27 -3.77 38.60 -16.37
N VAL A 28 -4.13 38.83 -17.63
CA VAL A 28 -4.66 40.12 -18.09
C VAL A 28 -6.09 39.91 -18.59
N PRO A 29 -7.11 40.55 -18.00
CA PRO A 29 -8.49 40.43 -18.47
C PRO A 29 -8.63 40.84 -19.94
N GLY A 30 -9.24 39.98 -20.75
CA GLY A 30 -9.42 40.26 -22.18
C GLY A 30 -9.67 39.03 -23.04
N THR A 31 -9.82 39.27 -24.34
CA THR A 31 -9.98 38.22 -25.35
C THR A 31 -8.99 38.46 -26.48
N ALA A 32 -8.34 37.39 -26.93
CA ALA A 32 -7.44 37.41 -28.07
C ALA A 32 -7.80 36.29 -29.06
N GLU A 33 -7.24 36.38 -30.26
CA GLU A 33 -7.47 35.43 -31.35
C GLU A 33 -6.13 34.85 -31.82
N HIS A 34 -6.14 33.55 -32.13
CA HIS A 34 -5.04 32.84 -32.78
C HIS A 34 -5.57 32.08 -34.00
N LEU A 35 -4.90 32.24 -35.14
CA LEU A 35 -5.21 31.51 -36.36
C LEU A 35 -4.15 30.44 -36.62
N THR A 36 -4.60 29.19 -36.69
CA THR A 36 -3.74 28.06 -37.06
C THR A 36 -4.01 27.64 -38.50
N ALA A 37 -3.01 27.81 -39.35
CA ALA A 37 -3.06 27.34 -40.73
C ALA A 37 -3.04 25.81 -40.79
N LEU A 38 -3.94 25.24 -41.59
CA LEU A 38 -3.93 23.83 -41.95
C LEU A 38 -3.07 23.59 -43.21
N PRO A 39 -2.33 22.47 -43.31
CA PRO A 39 -1.64 22.10 -44.53
C PRO A 39 -2.60 22.07 -45.73
N GLU A 40 -2.16 22.54 -46.90
CA GLU A 40 -3.02 22.76 -48.08
C GLU A 40 -3.80 21.51 -48.51
N GLN A 41 -3.20 20.32 -48.36
CA GLN A 41 -3.82 19.05 -48.74
C GLN A 41 -4.73 18.45 -47.66
N LEU A 42 -4.62 18.91 -46.40
CA LEU A 42 -5.30 18.31 -45.25
C LEU A 42 -6.83 18.45 -45.33
N PRO A 43 -7.41 19.61 -45.67
CA PRO A 43 -8.86 19.73 -45.88
C PRO A 43 -9.45 18.71 -46.85
N ALA A 44 -8.77 18.46 -47.97
CA ALA A 44 -9.22 17.48 -48.95
C ALA A 44 -9.13 16.05 -48.39
N ALA A 45 -8.09 15.75 -47.59
CA ALA A 45 -7.95 14.46 -46.93
C ALA A 45 -9.05 14.21 -45.88
N LEU A 46 -9.37 15.22 -45.05
CA LEU A 46 -10.42 15.13 -44.04
C LEU A 46 -11.80 14.89 -44.69
N ARG A 47 -12.11 15.56 -45.80
CA ARG A 47 -13.34 15.31 -46.56
C ARG A 47 -13.40 13.87 -47.09
N ARG A 48 -12.29 13.33 -47.62
CA ARG A 48 -12.24 11.93 -48.06
C ARG A 48 -12.49 10.94 -46.90
N VAL A 49 -12.00 11.23 -45.69
CA VAL A 49 -12.30 10.42 -44.50
C VAL A 49 -13.78 10.49 -44.15
N ALA A 50 -14.35 11.70 -44.13
CA ALA A 50 -15.76 11.94 -43.86
C ALA A 50 -16.66 11.18 -44.86
N ASP A 51 -16.36 11.29 -46.17
CA ASP A 51 -17.08 10.61 -47.25
C ASP A 51 -16.99 9.08 -47.12
N ARG A 52 -15.79 8.56 -46.83
CA ARG A 52 -15.55 7.12 -46.68
C ARG A 52 -16.34 6.53 -45.51
N LEU A 53 -16.41 7.25 -44.39
CA LEU A 53 -17.13 6.82 -43.18
C LEU A 53 -18.60 7.26 -43.17
N ARG A 54 -19.07 7.92 -44.24
CA ARG A 54 -20.45 8.40 -44.41
C ARG A 54 -20.93 9.30 -43.26
N MET A 55 -20.09 10.26 -42.87
CA MET A 55 -20.37 11.24 -41.81
C MET A 55 -20.07 12.67 -42.30
N PRO A 56 -20.66 13.72 -41.71
CA PRO A 56 -20.31 15.09 -42.05
C PRO A 56 -18.89 15.45 -41.56
N LEU A 57 -18.28 16.43 -42.21
CA LEU A 57 -16.99 16.99 -41.80
C LEU A 57 -17.03 17.54 -40.36
N SER A 58 -18.20 17.97 -39.88
CA SER A 58 -18.40 18.44 -38.50
C SER A 58 -18.06 17.36 -37.47
N SER A 59 -18.46 16.11 -37.70
CA SER A 59 -18.14 14.98 -36.82
C SER A 59 -16.63 14.73 -36.74
N VAL A 60 -15.93 14.89 -37.88
CA VAL A 60 -14.48 14.72 -37.96
C VAL A 60 -13.75 15.80 -37.14
N LEU A 61 -14.17 17.05 -37.29
CA LEU A 61 -13.59 18.16 -36.53
C LEU A 61 -13.92 18.07 -35.04
N LEU A 62 -15.15 17.66 -34.70
CA LEU A 62 -15.58 17.45 -33.33
C LEU A 62 -14.82 16.31 -32.65
N ALA A 63 -14.47 15.25 -33.38
CA ALA A 63 -13.66 14.15 -32.86
C ALA A 63 -12.23 14.61 -32.53
N ALA A 64 -11.61 15.42 -33.40
CA ALA A 64 -10.33 16.05 -33.11
C ALA A 64 -10.43 16.99 -31.91
N HIS A 65 -11.52 17.75 -31.79
CA HIS A 65 -11.80 18.62 -30.63
C HIS A 65 -11.91 17.82 -29.34
N ALA A 66 -12.66 16.72 -29.33
CA ALA A 66 -12.75 15.82 -28.18
C ALA A 66 -11.37 15.31 -27.75
N LYS A 67 -10.54 14.87 -28.70
CA LYS A 67 -9.19 14.39 -28.42
C LYS A 67 -8.27 15.48 -27.87
N VAL A 68 -8.33 16.71 -28.39
CA VAL A 68 -7.54 17.83 -27.86
C VAL A 68 -7.98 18.17 -26.43
N LEU A 69 -9.28 18.21 -26.15
CA LEU A 69 -9.77 18.44 -24.78
C LEU A 69 -9.34 17.32 -23.84
N ALA A 70 -9.42 16.06 -24.27
CA ALA A 70 -9.04 14.91 -23.46
C ALA A 70 -7.57 14.97 -23.04
N VAL A 71 -6.65 15.33 -23.94
CA VAL A 71 -5.22 15.47 -23.57
C VAL A 71 -4.94 16.71 -22.72
N LEU A 72 -5.74 17.77 -22.85
CA LEU A 72 -5.59 18.99 -22.05
C LEU A 72 -6.11 18.82 -20.62
N SER A 73 -7.19 18.06 -20.43
CA SER A 73 -7.78 17.81 -19.12
C SER A 73 -7.24 16.54 -18.44
N GLY A 74 -6.70 15.60 -19.20
CA GLY A 74 -6.32 14.27 -18.72
C GLY A 74 -7.51 13.31 -18.56
N ASP A 75 -8.71 13.70 -19.00
CA ASP A 75 -9.93 12.89 -18.90
C ASP A 75 -10.23 12.15 -20.21
N GLN A 76 -10.80 10.95 -20.09
CA GLN A 76 -11.28 10.17 -21.24
C GLN A 76 -12.73 10.53 -21.63
N GLU A 77 -13.46 11.22 -20.75
CA GLU A 77 -14.78 11.77 -21.05
C GLU A 77 -14.70 13.29 -20.99
N VAL A 78 -15.16 13.94 -22.06
CA VAL A 78 -15.10 15.39 -22.19
C VAL A 78 -16.47 15.97 -22.49
N THR A 79 -16.76 17.12 -21.90
CA THR A 79 -18.00 17.86 -22.09
C THR A 79 -17.66 19.27 -22.57
N THR A 80 -18.14 19.65 -23.76
CA THR A 80 -17.91 20.96 -24.39
C THR A 80 -19.23 21.57 -24.84
N GLY A 81 -19.31 22.89 -24.94
CA GLY A 81 -20.38 23.54 -25.70
C GLY A 81 -20.23 23.24 -27.20
N TYR A 82 -21.34 22.93 -27.86
CA TYR A 82 -21.42 22.68 -29.30
C TYR A 82 -22.44 23.63 -29.94
N LEU A 83 -21.97 24.50 -30.84
CA LEU A 83 -22.78 25.49 -31.54
C LEU A 83 -23.01 25.05 -32.98
N ALA A 84 -24.23 24.62 -33.30
CA ALA A 84 -24.60 24.12 -34.63
C ALA A 84 -25.09 25.21 -35.60
N GLU A 85 -25.59 26.35 -35.11
CA GLU A 85 -26.16 27.42 -35.95
C GLU A 85 -25.72 28.81 -35.49
N ARG A 86 -25.60 29.75 -36.43
CA ARG A 86 -25.21 31.13 -36.12
C ARG A 86 -26.26 31.79 -35.22
N GLY A 87 -25.82 32.37 -34.11
CA GLY A 87 -26.69 33.06 -33.15
C GLY A 87 -27.47 32.15 -32.20
N GLY A 88 -27.25 30.83 -32.23
CA GLY A 88 -27.83 29.88 -31.27
C GLY A 88 -27.08 29.82 -29.93
N THR A 89 -27.66 29.13 -28.95
CA THR A 89 -26.99 28.83 -27.67
C THR A 89 -26.18 27.53 -27.81
N PRO A 90 -24.93 27.47 -27.29
CA PRO A 90 -24.17 26.23 -27.27
C PRO A 90 -24.89 25.12 -26.50
N LEU A 91 -25.00 23.93 -27.09
CA LEU A 91 -25.56 22.75 -26.44
C LEU A 91 -24.45 21.96 -25.74
N PRO A 92 -24.69 21.38 -24.55
CA PRO A 92 -23.71 20.51 -23.91
C PRO A 92 -23.51 19.23 -24.74
N SER A 93 -22.30 19.03 -25.23
CA SER A 93 -21.88 17.85 -25.99
C SER A 93 -20.91 17.04 -25.15
N ARG A 94 -21.34 15.84 -24.73
CA ARG A 94 -20.52 14.87 -24.00
C ARG A 94 -19.96 13.84 -24.99
N LEU A 95 -18.66 13.64 -24.95
CA LEU A 95 -17.90 12.78 -25.87
C LEU A 95 -16.94 11.91 -25.06
N THR A 96 -16.64 10.72 -25.56
CA THR A 96 -15.66 9.81 -24.95
C THR A 96 -14.52 9.52 -25.92
N THR A 97 -13.30 9.49 -25.40
CA THR A 97 -12.07 9.15 -26.11
C THR A 97 -11.46 7.83 -25.65
N ALA A 98 -12.23 7.03 -24.87
CA ALA A 98 -11.76 5.76 -24.31
C ALA A 98 -11.51 4.69 -25.38
N ALA A 99 -12.17 4.80 -26.54
CA ALA A 99 -12.07 3.85 -27.63
C ALA A 99 -10.68 3.88 -28.31
N GLY A 100 -10.26 2.74 -28.87
CA GLY A 100 -8.87 2.55 -29.33
C GLY A 100 -8.45 3.39 -30.53
N SER A 101 -9.12 3.27 -31.68
CA SER A 101 -8.68 3.90 -32.93
C SER A 101 -9.37 5.22 -33.24
N TRP A 102 -8.75 6.06 -34.07
CA TRP A 102 -9.39 7.28 -34.58
C TRP A 102 -10.75 7.02 -35.23
N ARG A 103 -10.90 5.89 -35.95
CA ARG A 103 -12.15 5.45 -36.59
C ARG A 103 -13.24 5.23 -35.56
N THR A 104 -12.95 4.57 -34.45
CA THR A 104 -13.95 4.35 -33.41
C THR A 104 -14.35 5.67 -32.76
N LEU A 105 -13.37 6.53 -32.42
CA LEU A 105 -13.64 7.87 -31.91
C LEU A 105 -14.52 8.70 -32.87
N LEU A 106 -14.26 8.63 -34.18
CA LEU A 106 -15.06 9.29 -35.22
C LEU A 106 -16.51 8.79 -35.24
N LEU A 107 -16.71 7.47 -35.23
CA LEU A 107 -18.03 6.85 -35.24
C LEU A 107 -18.84 7.15 -33.97
N ASP A 108 -18.18 7.14 -32.82
CA ASP A 108 -18.81 7.44 -31.53
C ASP A 108 -19.16 8.93 -31.44
N THR A 109 -18.25 9.81 -31.88
CA THR A 109 -18.51 11.25 -31.97
C THR A 109 -19.67 11.55 -32.92
N HIS A 110 -19.71 10.90 -34.08
CA HIS A 110 -20.80 11.07 -35.03
C HIS A 110 -22.15 10.64 -34.44
N ARG A 111 -22.18 9.49 -33.74
CA ARG A 111 -23.39 9.02 -33.03
C ARG A 111 -23.84 10.02 -31.97
N ALA A 112 -22.91 10.53 -31.16
CA ALA A 112 -23.20 11.52 -30.13
C ALA A 112 -23.71 12.85 -30.73
N GLU A 113 -23.11 13.32 -31.82
CA GLU A 113 -23.52 14.54 -32.52
C GLU A 113 -24.94 14.40 -33.11
N VAL A 114 -25.25 13.27 -33.74
CA VAL A 114 -26.59 13.00 -34.28
C VAL A 114 -27.64 12.98 -33.17
N GLU A 115 -27.34 12.31 -32.05
CA GLU A 115 -28.25 12.24 -30.91
C GLU A 115 -28.48 13.63 -30.28
N LEU A 116 -27.41 14.42 -30.12
CA LEU A 116 -27.49 15.79 -29.62
C LEU A 116 -28.39 16.67 -30.51
N LEU A 117 -28.24 16.57 -31.83
CA LEU A 117 -29.02 17.34 -32.80
C LEU A 117 -30.48 16.87 -32.90
N ARG A 118 -30.78 15.58 -32.63
CA ARG A 118 -32.17 15.08 -32.56
C ARG A 118 -32.95 15.65 -31.38
N ARG A 119 -32.27 15.88 -30.24
CA ARG A 119 -32.88 16.41 -29.02
C ARG A 119 -33.15 17.91 -29.05
N ARG A 120 -32.71 18.60 -30.10
CA ARG A 120 -32.75 20.06 -30.30
C ARG A 120 -34.16 20.68 -30.35
N GLY A 121 -35.22 19.85 -30.29
CA GLY A 121 -36.63 20.26 -30.31
C GLY A 121 -37.50 19.79 -29.13
N PHE A 122 -36.95 19.10 -28.12
CA PHE A 122 -37.71 18.71 -26.93
C PHE A 122 -37.39 19.65 -25.76
N PRO A 123 -38.37 20.35 -25.15
CA PRO A 123 -38.15 21.00 -23.87
C PRO A 123 -37.83 19.91 -22.84
N ALA A 124 -36.78 20.12 -22.03
CA ALA A 124 -36.44 19.26 -20.91
C ALA A 124 -37.53 19.36 -19.83
N ALA A 125 -38.65 18.68 -20.04
CA ALA A 125 -39.73 18.53 -19.08
C ALA A 125 -40.13 17.05 -19.01
N GLY A 126 -39.51 16.37 -18.05
CA GLY A 126 -40.08 15.19 -17.38
C GLY A 126 -40.12 13.89 -18.17
N THR A 127 -39.06 13.08 -18.03
CA THR A 127 -39.15 11.64 -17.72
C THR A 127 -37.75 11.10 -17.41
N GLY A 128 -37.47 10.82 -16.14
CA GLY A 128 -36.24 10.17 -15.66
C GLY A 128 -35.44 11.03 -14.68
N PRO A 129 -34.76 10.43 -13.66
CA PRO A 129 -33.98 11.18 -12.68
C PRO A 129 -32.62 11.58 -13.28
N GLU A 130 -32.62 12.50 -14.24
CA GLU A 130 -31.41 13.23 -14.62
C GLU A 130 -31.41 14.60 -13.94
N PRO A 131 -30.27 15.06 -13.38
CA PRO A 131 -30.19 16.37 -12.75
C PRO A 131 -30.47 17.46 -13.79
N ALA A 132 -31.23 18.48 -13.39
CA ALA A 132 -31.52 19.66 -14.21
C ALA A 132 -30.23 20.26 -14.83
N PRO A 133 -30.27 20.85 -16.04
CA PRO A 133 -29.11 21.49 -16.63
C PRO A 133 -28.64 22.60 -15.69
N ALA A 134 -27.38 22.51 -15.22
CA ALA A 134 -26.77 23.56 -14.44
C ALA A 134 -26.80 24.88 -15.24
N GLU A 135 -27.12 25.99 -14.57
CA GLU A 135 -27.06 27.36 -15.12
C GLU A 135 -25.63 27.82 -15.53
N GLU A 136 -24.66 26.90 -15.62
CA GLU A 136 -23.25 27.18 -15.87
C GLU A 136 -22.95 27.26 -17.39
N SER A 137 -22.17 28.27 -17.80
CA SER A 137 -21.75 28.44 -19.20
C SER A 137 -20.60 27.48 -19.55
N PRO A 138 -20.53 26.97 -20.79
CA PRO A 138 -19.45 26.07 -21.20
C PRO A 138 -18.08 26.75 -21.16
N GLU A 139 -17.09 26.10 -20.53
CA GLU A 139 -15.70 26.59 -20.52
C GLU A 139 -15.06 26.51 -21.91
N THR A 140 -15.44 25.52 -22.72
CA THR A 140 -14.99 25.38 -24.12
C THR A 140 -16.17 25.32 -25.07
N VAL A 141 -16.06 25.96 -26.23
CA VAL A 141 -17.09 25.94 -27.28
C VAL A 141 -16.49 25.52 -28.61
N PHE A 142 -17.12 24.55 -29.27
CA PHE A 142 -16.88 24.19 -30.66
C PHE A 142 -17.96 24.81 -31.54
N ASP A 143 -17.56 25.71 -32.45
CA ASP A 143 -18.45 26.50 -33.31
C ASP A 143 -18.31 26.07 -34.76
N LEU A 144 -19.30 25.30 -35.20
CA LEU A 144 -19.36 24.79 -36.56
C LEU A 144 -19.62 25.89 -37.61
N PRO A 145 -20.54 26.85 -37.40
CA PRO A 145 -20.77 27.95 -38.36
C PRO A 145 -19.64 28.97 -38.52
N GLY A 146 -18.67 28.99 -37.61
CA GLY A 146 -17.61 29.98 -37.56
C GLY A 146 -18.17 31.40 -37.38
N ALA A 147 -19.10 31.58 -36.44
CA ALA A 147 -19.72 32.86 -36.17
C ALA A 147 -18.69 33.88 -35.65
N ASP A 148 -18.88 35.17 -35.92
CA ASP A 148 -18.00 36.22 -35.41
C ASP A 148 -18.17 36.51 -33.90
N GLY A 149 -18.90 35.65 -33.18
CA GLY A 149 -18.97 35.66 -31.72
C GLY A 149 -17.67 35.19 -31.05
N GLY A 150 -17.39 35.70 -29.85
CA GLY A 150 -16.22 35.33 -29.05
C GLY A 150 -16.61 34.66 -27.73
N PRO A 151 -15.63 34.21 -26.92
CA PRO A 151 -15.89 33.74 -25.56
C PRO A 151 -16.69 34.79 -24.79
N ALA A 152 -17.82 34.37 -24.21
CA ALA A 152 -18.69 35.19 -23.39
C ALA A 152 -18.91 34.49 -22.04
N GLY A 153 -19.15 35.26 -20.98
CA GLY A 153 -19.32 34.71 -19.63
C GLY A 153 -18.09 33.93 -19.15
N GLU A 154 -18.28 32.65 -18.84
CA GLU A 154 -17.22 31.76 -18.32
C GLU A 154 -16.45 31.00 -19.42
N THR A 155 -16.81 31.16 -20.70
CA THR A 155 -16.09 30.48 -21.80
C THR A 155 -14.64 30.97 -21.90
N VAL A 156 -13.71 30.03 -21.84
CA VAL A 156 -12.27 30.27 -21.92
C VAL A 156 -11.74 30.08 -23.33
N LEU A 157 -12.21 29.06 -24.05
CA LEU A 157 -11.70 28.68 -25.38
C LEU A 157 -12.85 28.44 -26.36
N TRP A 158 -12.79 29.13 -27.49
CA TRP A 158 -13.76 29.02 -28.58
C TRP A 158 -13.03 28.62 -29.86
N VAL A 159 -13.44 27.52 -30.49
CA VAL A 159 -12.74 26.93 -31.64
C VAL A 159 -13.69 26.81 -32.82
N ALA A 160 -13.28 27.33 -33.97
CA ALA A 160 -14.02 27.24 -35.22
C ALA A 160 -13.11 26.99 -36.42
N LEU A 161 -13.63 26.31 -37.46
CA LEU A 161 -12.99 26.27 -38.77
C LEU A 161 -13.54 27.41 -39.62
N VAL A 162 -12.67 28.30 -40.11
CA VAL A 162 -13.08 29.47 -40.92
C VAL A 162 -12.24 29.59 -42.19
N ARG A 163 -12.72 30.40 -43.14
CA ARG A 163 -11.92 30.82 -44.30
C ARG A 163 -11.25 32.15 -44.01
N HIS A 164 -9.93 32.19 -44.18
CA HIS A 164 -9.10 33.39 -44.07
C HIS A 164 -8.14 33.43 -45.26
N ASP A 165 -8.13 34.54 -46.01
CA ASP A 165 -7.34 34.71 -47.24
C ASP A 165 -7.45 33.54 -48.24
N GLY A 166 -8.68 33.04 -48.44
CA GLY A 166 -8.98 31.95 -49.36
C GLY A 166 -8.59 30.54 -48.86
N ARG A 167 -8.00 30.42 -47.66
CA ARG A 167 -7.57 29.15 -47.05
C ARG A 167 -8.41 28.79 -45.83
N GLU A 168 -8.55 27.50 -45.55
CA GLU A 168 -9.19 27.02 -44.32
C GLU A 168 -8.20 27.05 -43.15
N VAL A 169 -8.59 27.73 -42.07
CA VAL A 169 -7.80 27.90 -40.85
C VAL A 169 -8.64 27.59 -39.62
N LEU A 170 -8.00 27.08 -38.58
CA LEU A 170 -8.63 26.97 -37.26
C LEU A 170 -8.49 28.31 -36.54
N ARG A 171 -9.60 28.91 -36.16
CA ARG A 171 -9.68 30.14 -35.37
C ARG A 171 -9.93 29.78 -33.92
N LEU A 172 -9.00 30.13 -33.05
CA LEU A 172 -9.10 29.99 -31.61
C LEU A 172 -9.29 31.38 -31.01
N ARG A 173 -10.41 31.62 -30.32
CA ARG A 173 -10.61 32.82 -29.50
C ARG A 173 -10.55 32.42 -28.05
N TYR A 174 -9.79 33.15 -27.25
CA TYR A 174 -9.47 32.74 -25.89
C TYR A 174 -9.37 33.92 -24.91
N ARG A 175 -9.60 33.63 -23.62
CA ARG A 175 -9.41 34.61 -22.54
C ARG A 175 -7.94 34.75 -22.17
N THR A 176 -7.41 35.97 -22.23
CA THR A 176 -5.99 36.26 -21.98
C THR A 176 -5.58 36.17 -20.51
N GLU A 177 -6.56 36.17 -19.60
CA GLU A 177 -6.35 35.91 -18.18
C GLU A 177 -6.20 34.43 -17.84
N VAL A 178 -6.48 33.53 -18.80
CA VAL A 178 -6.38 32.08 -18.62
C VAL A 178 -5.31 31.49 -19.54
N LEU A 179 -5.28 31.89 -20.81
CA LEU A 179 -4.35 31.38 -21.80
C LEU A 179 -3.53 32.54 -22.39
N ASP A 180 -2.20 32.40 -22.39
CA ASP A 180 -1.32 33.29 -23.15
C ASP A 180 -1.27 32.92 -24.65
N ALA A 181 -0.71 33.82 -25.47
CA ALA A 181 -0.62 33.62 -26.92
C ALA A 181 0.21 32.38 -27.30
N GLY A 182 1.23 32.04 -26.51
CA GLY A 182 2.03 30.84 -26.73
C GLY A 182 1.24 29.56 -26.46
N CYS A 183 0.40 29.55 -25.42
CA CYS A 183 -0.50 28.46 -25.11
C CYS A 183 -1.55 28.29 -26.20
N ALA A 184 -2.19 29.37 -26.65
CA ALA A 184 -3.16 29.32 -27.75
C ALA A 184 -2.53 28.76 -29.04
N ALA A 185 -1.28 29.14 -29.34
CA ALA A 185 -0.53 28.58 -30.46
C ALA A 185 -0.24 27.08 -30.32
N ARG A 186 0.11 26.62 -29.11
CA ARG A 186 0.30 25.18 -28.82
C ARG A 186 -1.00 24.40 -28.98
N ILE A 187 -2.10 24.90 -28.42
CA ILE A 187 -3.44 24.29 -28.57
C ILE A 187 -3.80 24.18 -30.04
N GLY A 188 -3.63 25.26 -30.82
CA GLY A 188 -3.81 25.21 -32.28
C GLY A 188 -2.94 24.16 -32.98
N GLY A 189 -1.68 24.03 -32.54
CA GLY A 189 -0.77 22.96 -32.94
C GLY A 189 -1.29 21.56 -32.64
N TYR A 190 -1.92 21.33 -31.48
CA TYR A 190 -2.53 20.04 -31.12
C TYR A 190 -3.68 19.68 -32.06
N TYR A 191 -4.57 20.63 -32.37
CA TYR A 191 -5.64 20.40 -33.35
C TYR A 191 -5.07 20.03 -34.72
N ARG A 192 -4.07 20.78 -35.21
CA ARG A 192 -3.43 20.48 -36.50
C ARG A 192 -2.83 19.08 -36.51
N THR A 193 -2.17 18.68 -35.42
CA THR A 193 -1.56 17.34 -35.28
C THR A 193 -2.62 16.26 -35.24
N ALA A 194 -3.67 16.41 -34.42
CA ALA A 194 -4.79 15.48 -34.33
C ALA A 194 -5.47 15.26 -35.69
N LEU A 195 -5.79 16.34 -36.40
CA LEU A 195 -6.40 16.27 -37.74
C LEU A 195 -5.47 15.58 -38.75
N THR A 196 -4.17 15.83 -38.68
CA THR A 196 -3.19 15.20 -39.57
C THR A 196 -3.08 13.70 -39.32
N LEU A 197 -2.97 13.29 -38.05
CA LEU A 197 -2.88 11.88 -37.66
C LEU A 197 -4.13 11.10 -38.06
N LEU A 198 -5.31 11.64 -37.74
CA LEU A 198 -6.59 11.04 -38.10
C LEU A 198 -6.78 10.92 -39.61
N ALA A 199 -6.32 11.90 -40.39
CA ALA A 199 -6.42 11.85 -41.85
C ALA A 199 -5.44 10.84 -42.49
N ALA A 200 -4.28 10.65 -41.86
CA ALA A 200 -3.24 9.75 -42.34
C ALA A 200 -3.61 8.28 -42.13
N ASP A 201 -4.05 7.93 -40.92
CA ASP A 201 -4.43 6.56 -40.57
C ASP A 201 -5.59 6.54 -39.55
N PRO A 202 -6.85 6.45 -40.02
CA PRO A 202 -8.01 6.33 -39.15
C PRO A 202 -8.00 5.05 -38.29
N ASP A 203 -7.21 4.02 -38.61
CA ASP A 203 -7.20 2.77 -37.86
C ASP A 203 -6.15 2.74 -36.75
N ALA A 204 -5.22 3.70 -36.74
CA ALA A 204 -4.20 3.81 -35.71
C ALA A 204 -4.83 4.06 -34.32
N ASP A 205 -4.21 3.45 -33.29
CA ASP A 205 -4.56 3.70 -31.89
C ASP A 205 -4.18 5.13 -31.51
N HIS A 206 -5.18 6.00 -31.38
CA HIS A 206 -4.97 7.43 -31.15
C HIS A 206 -4.50 7.74 -29.71
N ARG A 207 -4.56 6.75 -28.81
CA ARG A 207 -4.10 6.90 -27.41
C ARG A 207 -2.58 6.83 -27.32
N ARG A 208 -1.94 6.12 -28.25
CA ARG A 208 -0.48 5.98 -28.33
C ARG A 208 0.22 7.09 -29.12
N GLN A 209 -0.52 8.05 -29.66
CA GLN A 209 0.00 9.12 -30.49
C GLN A 209 0.06 10.45 -29.71
N SER A 210 1.25 11.06 -29.67
CA SER A 210 1.44 12.36 -29.05
C SER A 210 0.93 13.49 -29.96
N LEU A 211 0.30 14.50 -29.36
CA LEU A 211 -0.08 15.73 -30.06
C LEU A 211 0.99 16.84 -29.94
N LEU A 212 2.03 16.62 -29.13
CA LEU A 212 3.04 17.62 -28.83
C LEU A 212 3.92 17.88 -30.06
N SER A 213 4.31 19.14 -30.22
CA SER A 213 5.35 19.48 -31.20
C SER A 213 6.72 18.99 -30.73
N ALA A 214 7.65 18.79 -31.66
CA ALA A 214 9.03 18.44 -31.33
C ALA A 214 9.74 19.53 -30.49
N GLU A 215 9.32 20.79 -30.62
CA GLU A 215 9.84 21.90 -29.80
C GLU A 215 9.32 21.83 -28.37
N GLU A 216 8.03 21.59 -28.18
CA GLU A 216 7.45 21.42 -26.85
C GLU A 216 8.00 20.19 -26.14
N LEU A 217 8.13 19.07 -26.85
CA LEU A 217 8.72 17.85 -26.29
C LEU A 217 10.16 18.11 -25.82
N ARG A 218 10.99 18.78 -26.64
CA ARG A 218 12.35 19.16 -26.25
C ARG A 218 12.37 20.10 -25.04
N CYS A 219 11.46 21.07 -24.99
CA CYS A 219 11.31 21.96 -23.84
C CYS A 219 11.02 21.17 -22.56
N GLN A 220 10.12 20.18 -22.60
CA GLN A 220 9.80 19.35 -21.43
C GLN A 220 10.95 18.41 -21.03
N LEU A 221 11.63 17.79 -22.00
CA LEU A 221 12.68 16.82 -21.72
C LEU A 221 14.01 17.47 -21.26
N GLU A 222 14.33 18.65 -21.79
CA GLU A 222 15.62 19.32 -21.58
C GLU A 222 15.48 20.66 -20.85
N GLY A 223 14.48 21.46 -21.21
CA GLY A 223 14.29 22.82 -20.70
C GLY A 223 13.68 22.90 -19.29
N LEU A 224 12.92 21.87 -18.88
CA LEU A 224 12.32 21.77 -17.54
C LEU A 224 13.13 20.87 -16.59
N ALA A 225 14.21 20.26 -17.07
CA ALA A 225 15.14 19.53 -16.22
C ALA A 225 15.89 20.46 -15.27
N GLY A 226 16.29 19.95 -14.11
CA GLY A 226 17.19 20.65 -13.21
C GLY A 226 18.53 20.94 -13.88
N PRO A 227 19.19 22.08 -13.55
CA PRO A 227 20.43 22.46 -14.20
C PRO A 227 21.49 21.35 -14.11
N SER A 228 22.23 21.13 -15.19
CA SER A 228 23.34 20.18 -15.17
C SER A 228 24.52 20.78 -14.42
N ARG A 229 24.98 20.11 -13.37
CA ARG A 229 26.11 20.54 -12.55
C ARG A 229 27.08 19.38 -12.38
N PRO A 230 28.38 19.53 -12.71
CA PRO A 230 29.37 18.50 -12.49
C PRO A 230 29.46 18.16 -11.01
N LEU A 231 29.36 16.88 -10.66
CA LEU A 231 29.64 16.40 -9.32
C LEU A 231 31.13 16.03 -9.21
N PRO A 232 31.76 16.23 -8.04
CA PRO A 232 33.14 15.80 -7.84
C PRO A 232 33.23 14.28 -7.96
N ASP A 233 34.33 13.77 -8.53
CA ASP A 233 34.67 12.33 -8.51
C ASP A 233 35.22 11.92 -7.13
N ARG A 234 34.43 12.19 -6.10
CA ARG A 234 34.68 11.86 -4.69
C ARG A 234 33.36 11.55 -4.02
N ARG A 235 33.38 10.58 -3.12
CA ARG A 235 32.24 10.18 -2.30
C ARG A 235 32.21 11.02 -1.03
N PHE A 236 31.09 10.97 -0.32
CA PHE A 236 30.88 11.75 0.90
C PHE A 236 32.06 11.66 1.88
N HIS A 237 32.55 10.45 2.19
CA HIS A 237 33.59 10.25 3.20
C HIS A 237 34.95 10.86 2.78
N GLU A 238 35.27 10.88 1.48
CA GLU A 238 36.49 11.50 0.94
C GLU A 238 36.43 13.04 1.06
N LEU A 239 35.25 13.62 0.82
CA LEU A 239 35.01 15.05 1.00
C LEU A 239 35.03 15.44 2.49
N PHE A 240 34.43 14.62 3.35
CA PHE A 240 34.54 14.78 4.80
C PHE A 240 35.99 14.72 5.29
N GLN A 241 36.78 13.75 4.83
CA GLN A 241 38.22 13.65 5.16
C GLN A 241 39.01 14.88 4.73
N GLN A 242 38.67 15.48 3.59
CA GLN A 242 39.25 16.75 3.17
C GLN A 242 38.93 17.85 4.19
N ARG A 243 37.67 17.98 4.61
CA ARG A 243 37.27 18.95 5.65
C ARG A 243 37.94 18.70 6.99
N VAL A 244 38.17 17.44 7.36
CA VAL A 244 38.92 17.07 8.57
C VAL A 244 40.35 17.60 8.52
N ARG A 245 41.00 17.60 7.34
CA ARG A 245 42.36 18.16 7.19
C ARG A 245 42.38 19.67 7.25
N GLU A 246 41.34 20.31 6.71
CA GLU A 246 41.21 21.78 6.67
C GLU A 246 40.80 22.37 8.03
N HIS A 247 39.89 21.71 8.76
CA HIS A 247 39.29 22.22 9.99
C HIS A 247 39.25 21.17 11.12
N PRO A 248 40.40 20.57 11.51
CA PRO A 248 40.40 19.41 12.38
C PRO A 248 39.82 19.66 13.77
N ASP A 249 40.03 20.85 14.32
CA ASP A 249 39.70 21.19 15.71
C ASP A 249 38.37 21.97 15.81
N THR A 250 37.69 22.20 14.68
CA THR A 250 36.33 22.76 14.63
C THR A 250 35.31 21.71 15.10
N ILE A 251 34.26 22.15 15.80
CA ILE A 251 33.18 21.25 16.25
C ILE A 251 32.34 20.79 15.06
N ALA A 252 32.40 19.49 14.76
CA ALA A 252 31.61 18.85 13.71
C ALA A 252 30.19 18.50 14.18
N ALA A 253 30.06 17.98 15.41
CA ALA A 253 28.78 17.48 15.90
C ALA A 253 28.59 17.68 17.40
N VAL A 254 27.34 17.89 17.81
CA VAL A 254 26.94 18.11 19.21
C VAL A 254 25.72 17.26 19.54
N HIS A 255 25.75 16.60 20.70
CA HIS A 255 24.61 15.90 21.30
C HIS A 255 24.60 16.12 22.81
N GLY A 256 23.57 16.80 23.32
CA GLY A 256 23.53 17.23 24.72
C GLY A 256 24.76 18.07 25.10
N SER A 257 25.50 17.66 26.12
CA SER A 257 26.75 18.30 26.54
C SER A 257 28.00 17.82 25.79
N ARG A 258 27.89 16.73 25.01
CA ARG A 258 29.00 16.12 24.28
C ARG A 258 29.18 16.83 22.95
N ARG A 259 30.43 17.09 22.59
CA ARG A 259 30.83 17.70 21.33
C ARG A 259 32.01 16.93 20.77
N TRP A 260 32.00 16.68 19.46
CA TRP A 260 33.17 16.14 18.76
C TRP A 260 33.64 17.12 17.70
N THR A 261 34.95 17.31 17.67
CA THR A 261 35.64 17.96 16.57
C THR A 261 35.61 17.09 15.31
N TYR A 262 35.89 17.68 14.15
CA TYR A 262 36.07 16.92 12.90
C TYR A 262 37.11 15.80 13.06
N ARG A 263 38.24 16.09 13.72
CA ARG A 263 39.29 15.11 14.03
C ARG A 263 38.76 13.96 14.88
N GLU A 264 38.10 14.26 16.00
CA GLU A 264 37.59 13.26 16.94
C GLU A 264 36.51 12.36 16.33
N LEU A 265 35.66 12.94 15.49
CA LEU A 265 34.65 12.19 14.73
C LEU A 265 35.31 11.28 13.69
N ASN A 266 36.30 11.79 12.94
CA ASN A 266 37.01 11.01 11.92
C ASN A 266 37.77 9.83 12.52
N VAL A 267 38.46 10.02 13.65
CA VAL A 267 39.18 8.95 14.36
C VAL A 267 38.24 7.82 14.75
N ARG A 268 37.07 8.15 15.33
CA ARG A 268 36.07 7.15 15.71
C ARG A 268 35.51 6.41 14.51
N ALA A 269 35.17 7.13 13.45
CA ALA A 269 34.70 6.52 12.21
C ALA A 269 35.76 5.61 11.56
N ASN A 270 37.04 5.99 11.62
CA ASN A 270 38.16 5.18 11.11
C ASN A 270 38.32 3.88 11.89
N ARG A 271 38.32 3.94 13.23
CA ARG A 271 38.41 2.74 14.08
C ARG A 271 37.28 1.75 13.79
N LEU A 272 36.05 2.26 13.67
CA LEU A 272 34.88 1.46 13.31
C LEU A 272 35.01 0.87 11.90
N ALA A 273 35.44 1.65 10.91
CA ALA A 273 35.61 1.18 9.53
C ALA A 273 36.64 0.06 9.44
N HIS A 274 37.82 0.22 10.04
CA HIS A 274 38.85 -0.83 10.11
C HIS A 274 38.33 -2.08 10.81
N ALA A 275 37.53 -1.92 11.85
CA ALA A 275 36.98 -3.05 12.57
C ALA A 275 35.90 -3.81 11.78
N LEU A 276 35.11 -3.12 10.93
CA LEU A 276 34.19 -3.73 9.98
C LEU A 276 34.95 -4.48 8.87
N LEU A 277 36.00 -3.87 8.31
CA LEU A 277 36.86 -4.49 7.30
C LEU A 277 37.57 -5.74 7.83
N ALA A 278 38.13 -5.67 9.04
CA ALA A 278 38.76 -6.82 9.71
C ALA A 278 37.77 -7.97 10.00
N ARG A 279 36.47 -7.70 9.95
CA ARG A 279 35.39 -8.69 10.07
C ARG A 279 34.84 -9.16 8.72
N GLY A 280 35.51 -8.80 7.63
CA GLY A 280 35.19 -9.26 6.28
C GLY A 280 34.05 -8.50 5.61
N LEU A 281 33.77 -7.25 6.01
CA LEU A 281 32.82 -6.41 5.28
C LEU A 281 33.33 -6.19 3.84
N ALA A 282 32.59 -6.67 2.86
CA ALA A 282 32.88 -6.53 1.44
C ALA A 282 32.15 -5.33 0.82
N ARG A 283 32.47 -5.04 -0.44
CA ARG A 283 31.79 -4.01 -1.23
C ARG A 283 30.28 -4.29 -1.29
N GLU A 284 29.50 -3.26 -0.97
CA GLU A 284 28.02 -3.33 -0.93
C GLU A 284 27.42 -4.30 0.10
N ASP A 285 28.21 -4.82 1.05
CA ASP A 285 27.62 -5.54 2.17
C ASP A 285 26.78 -4.59 3.04
N VAL A 286 25.58 -5.04 3.41
CA VAL A 286 24.64 -4.26 4.22
C VAL A 286 25.02 -4.33 5.70
N VAL A 287 25.15 -3.17 6.32
CA VAL A 287 25.35 -2.99 7.76
C VAL A 287 24.16 -2.22 8.33
N ALA A 288 23.38 -2.89 9.18
CA ALA A 288 22.31 -2.24 9.89
C ALA A 288 22.83 -1.44 11.08
N VAL A 289 22.22 -0.31 11.37
CA VAL A 289 22.51 0.49 12.56
C VAL A 289 21.21 0.67 13.35
N VAL A 290 21.21 0.14 14.57
CA VAL A 290 20.06 0.10 15.49
C VAL A 290 20.43 0.85 16.76
N THR A 291 20.15 2.14 16.84
CA THR A 291 20.49 2.99 18.01
C THR A 291 19.64 4.26 18.02
N GLU A 292 19.59 4.92 19.17
CA GLU A 292 19.04 6.27 19.31
C GLU A 292 19.86 7.31 18.53
N ARG A 293 19.37 8.55 18.49
CA ARG A 293 20.13 9.67 17.92
C ARG A 293 21.23 10.09 18.88
N ASN A 294 22.48 9.82 18.50
CA ASN A 294 23.68 10.14 19.28
C ASN A 294 24.89 10.31 18.35
N LEU A 295 26.05 10.65 18.92
CA LEU A 295 27.26 10.90 18.14
C LEU A 295 27.82 9.59 17.55
N GLU A 296 27.61 8.48 18.24
CA GLU A 296 28.00 7.14 17.84
C GLU A 296 27.31 6.69 16.56
N TRP A 297 26.02 7.02 16.39
CA TRP A 297 25.26 6.83 15.15
C TRP A 297 25.91 7.58 13.99
N LEU A 298 26.27 8.85 14.19
CA LEU A 298 26.97 9.63 13.17
C LEU A 298 28.31 8.96 12.79
N ALA A 299 29.11 8.55 13.77
CA ALA A 299 30.37 7.86 13.51
C ALA A 299 30.17 6.53 12.78
N ALA A 300 29.14 5.76 13.12
CA ALA A 300 28.81 4.49 12.48
C ALA A 300 28.44 4.67 11.00
N VAL A 301 27.61 5.67 10.67
CA VAL A 301 27.25 5.97 9.26
C VAL A 301 28.50 6.31 8.44
N ILE A 302 29.36 7.20 8.96
CA ILE A 302 30.61 7.57 8.28
C ILE A 302 31.53 6.36 8.13
N ALA A 303 31.62 5.51 9.15
CA ALA A 303 32.44 4.30 9.13
C ALA A 303 32.00 3.31 8.05
N ILE A 304 30.69 3.09 7.89
CA ILE A 304 30.14 2.23 6.84
C ILE A 304 30.52 2.75 5.46
N PHE A 305 30.39 4.06 5.23
CA PHE A 305 30.78 4.67 3.94
C PHE A 305 32.28 4.57 3.68
N LYS A 306 33.12 4.78 4.71
CA LYS A 306 34.59 4.60 4.62
C LYS A 306 34.98 3.15 4.32
N ALA A 307 34.22 2.18 4.82
CA ALA A 307 34.47 0.76 4.59
C ALA A 307 33.86 0.25 3.27
N GLY A 308 33.12 1.08 2.52
CA GLY A 308 32.44 0.68 1.29
C GLY A 308 31.23 -0.24 1.50
N GLY A 309 30.61 -0.20 2.68
CA GLY A 309 29.36 -0.90 2.98
C GLY A 309 28.12 -0.07 2.68
N VAL A 310 26.95 -0.68 2.84
CA VAL A 310 25.64 -0.05 2.64
C VAL A 310 24.97 0.18 4.00
N TYR A 311 24.57 1.43 4.24
CA TYR A 311 23.91 1.83 5.47
C TYR A 311 22.42 1.42 5.47
N LEU A 312 22.00 0.64 6.48
CA LEU A 312 20.59 0.32 6.74
C LEU A 312 20.16 0.87 8.11
N PRO A 313 19.41 1.98 8.17
CA PRO A 313 18.82 2.45 9.42
C PRO A 313 17.70 1.55 9.91
N VAL A 314 17.69 1.27 11.20
CA VAL A 314 16.60 0.56 11.87
C VAL A 314 16.25 1.29 13.17
N GLU A 315 14.98 1.64 13.34
CA GLU A 315 14.47 2.27 14.56
C GLU A 315 14.51 1.24 15.72
N PRO A 316 15.22 1.52 16.82
CA PRO A 316 15.34 0.58 17.95
C PRO A 316 14.01 0.23 18.61
N HIS A 317 13.00 1.10 18.51
CA HIS A 317 11.67 0.89 19.07
C HIS A 317 10.69 0.16 18.13
N PHE A 318 11.10 -0.23 16.92
CA PHE A 318 10.24 -1.04 16.06
C PHE A 318 9.93 -2.42 16.67
N PRO A 319 8.75 -2.99 16.36
CA PRO A 319 8.42 -4.34 16.80
C PRO A 319 9.50 -5.35 16.35
N PRO A 320 9.85 -6.35 17.17
CA PRO A 320 10.90 -7.33 16.85
C PRO A 320 10.70 -8.03 15.50
N GLY A 321 9.45 -8.38 15.16
CA GLY A 321 9.13 -9.00 13.87
C GLY A 321 9.44 -8.11 12.67
N ARG A 322 9.23 -6.79 12.80
CA ARG A 322 9.56 -5.80 11.75
C ARG A 322 11.07 -5.66 11.59
N ILE A 323 11.81 -5.59 12.70
CA ILE A 323 13.29 -5.56 12.69
C ILE A 323 13.82 -6.81 12.00
N ALA A 324 13.34 -8.00 12.38
CA ALA A 324 13.74 -9.27 11.79
C ALA A 324 13.47 -9.30 10.27
N LEU A 325 12.29 -8.86 9.84
CA LEU A 325 11.92 -8.79 8.43
C LEU A 325 12.85 -7.87 7.64
N MET A 326 13.15 -6.66 8.15
CA MET A 326 14.06 -5.72 7.50
C MET A 326 15.48 -6.29 7.36
N LEU A 327 16.02 -6.89 8.44
CA LEU A 327 17.36 -7.48 8.43
C LEU A 327 17.46 -8.65 7.45
N SER A 328 16.46 -9.54 7.47
CA SER A 328 16.39 -10.71 6.57
C SER A 328 16.27 -10.27 5.11
N ARG A 329 15.33 -9.37 4.80
CA ARG A 329 15.08 -8.90 3.43
C ARG A 329 16.27 -8.13 2.86
N ALA A 330 17.03 -7.43 3.69
CA ALA A 330 18.24 -6.75 3.25
C ALA A 330 19.47 -7.66 3.17
N GLY A 331 19.37 -8.94 3.56
CA GLY A 331 20.52 -9.84 3.61
C GLY A 331 21.59 -9.39 4.61
N CYS A 332 21.20 -8.66 5.65
CA CYS A 332 22.11 -8.00 6.57
C CYS A 332 22.87 -9.02 7.43
N ARG A 333 24.21 -8.92 7.48
CA ARG A 333 25.06 -9.84 8.27
C ARG A 333 25.64 -9.21 9.53
N GLN A 334 25.70 -7.88 9.60
CA GLN A 334 26.29 -7.15 10.70
C GLN A 334 25.35 -6.03 11.18
N VAL A 335 25.16 -5.91 12.48
CA VAL A 335 24.37 -4.84 13.12
C VAL A 335 25.27 -4.07 14.08
N LEU A 336 25.37 -2.75 13.89
CA LEU A 336 25.95 -1.83 14.85
C LEU A 336 24.86 -1.31 15.80
N THR A 337 25.12 -1.34 17.11
CA THR A 337 24.17 -0.90 18.13
C THR A 337 24.90 -0.38 19.37
N GLU A 338 24.14 0.11 20.35
CA GLU A 338 24.62 0.55 21.65
C GLU A 338 23.95 -0.26 22.78
N PRO A 339 24.60 -0.37 23.96
CA PRO A 339 23.95 -0.92 25.14
C PRO A 339 22.65 -0.17 25.47
N GLY A 340 21.54 -0.90 25.64
CA GLY A 340 20.23 -0.32 25.99
C GLY A 340 19.26 -0.15 24.81
N SER A 341 19.75 -0.03 23.57
CA SER A 341 18.92 0.00 22.35
C SER A 341 18.61 -1.40 21.80
N THR A 342 18.91 -2.47 22.54
CA THR A 342 18.92 -3.84 22.02
C THR A 342 17.66 -4.64 22.29
N ALA A 343 16.72 -4.21 23.14
CA ALA A 343 15.61 -5.07 23.56
C ALA A 343 14.74 -5.60 22.40
N GLY A 344 14.41 -4.75 21.42
CA GLY A 344 13.71 -5.15 20.20
C GLY A 344 14.58 -6.01 19.28
N LEU A 345 15.85 -5.62 19.12
CA LEU A 345 16.84 -6.31 18.30
C LEU A 345 17.17 -7.73 18.83
N ASP A 346 17.36 -7.89 20.13
CA ASP A 346 17.70 -9.16 20.79
C ASP A 346 16.57 -10.18 20.59
N ARG A 347 15.31 -9.72 20.67
CA ARG A 347 14.14 -10.54 20.33
C ARG A 347 14.07 -10.83 18.83
N ALA A 348 14.37 -9.88 17.96
CA ALA A 348 14.36 -10.08 16.51
C ALA A 348 15.39 -11.13 16.05
N ARG A 349 16.54 -11.20 16.72
CA ARG A 349 17.65 -12.11 16.39
C ARG A 349 17.30 -13.59 16.56
N THR A 350 16.32 -13.93 17.39
CA THR A 350 15.87 -15.33 17.50
C THR A 350 15.28 -15.83 16.18
N SER A 351 14.74 -14.94 15.34
CA SER A 351 14.14 -15.24 14.04
C SER A 351 15.09 -15.05 12.85
N VAL A 352 16.30 -14.50 13.05
CA VAL A 352 17.28 -14.26 11.98
C VAL A 352 18.67 -14.75 12.40
N PRO A 353 18.91 -16.08 12.45
CA PRO A 353 20.19 -16.63 12.86
C PRO A 353 21.30 -16.23 11.87
N GLY A 354 22.47 -15.85 12.40
CA GLY A 354 23.64 -15.47 11.61
C GLY A 354 23.96 -13.97 11.56
N VAL A 355 23.07 -13.11 12.06
CA VAL A 355 23.35 -11.66 12.18
C VAL A 355 24.26 -11.39 13.38
N ARG A 356 25.44 -10.80 13.14
CA ARG A 356 26.40 -10.44 14.19
C ARG A 356 26.12 -9.05 14.73
N THR A 357 25.77 -8.96 16.00
CA THR A 357 25.63 -7.68 16.72
C THR A 357 26.99 -7.20 17.24
N LEU A 358 27.26 -5.93 17.00
CA LEU A 358 28.49 -5.24 17.31
C LEU A 358 28.16 -3.96 18.10
N PHE A 359 28.68 -3.84 19.31
CA PHE A 359 28.52 -2.63 20.12
C PHE A 359 29.52 -1.57 19.69
N ILE A 360 29.02 -0.38 19.30
CA ILE A 360 29.83 0.69 18.69
C ILE A 360 31.05 1.02 19.56
N ASP A 361 30.86 1.28 20.85
CA ASP A 361 31.96 1.61 21.78
C ASP A 361 32.99 0.50 21.92
N ALA A 362 32.54 -0.76 22.04
CA ALA A 362 33.43 -1.90 22.18
C ALA A 362 34.27 -2.12 20.90
N VAL A 363 33.66 -1.95 19.73
CA VAL A 363 34.34 -2.03 18.43
C VAL A 363 35.35 -0.89 18.29
N CYS A 364 34.95 0.33 18.65
CA CYS A 364 35.82 1.49 18.59
C CYS A 364 37.00 1.39 19.57
N ALA A 365 36.82 0.77 20.74
CA ALA A 365 37.90 0.56 21.71
C ALA A 365 38.88 -0.55 21.29
N ALA A 366 38.40 -1.56 20.56
CA ALA A 366 39.20 -2.72 20.16
C ALA A 366 40.13 -2.47 18.97
N SER A 367 39.92 -1.39 18.19
CA SER A 367 40.74 -1.03 17.03
C SER A 367 41.56 0.23 17.33
N PRO A 368 42.90 0.18 17.34
CA PRO A 368 43.74 1.36 17.53
C PRO A 368 44.03 2.12 16.21
N ALA A 369 43.46 1.69 15.09
CA ALA A 369 43.75 2.25 13.77
C ALA A 369 42.95 3.54 13.52
N ASP A 370 43.65 4.68 13.60
CA ASP A 370 43.07 6.02 13.49
C ASP A 370 43.17 6.61 12.09
N SER A 371 43.92 5.97 11.19
CA SER A 371 44.10 6.41 9.79
C SER A 371 42.86 6.11 8.95
N ASP A 372 42.63 6.93 7.93
CA ASP A 372 41.58 6.67 6.95
C ASP A 372 41.82 5.32 6.25
N PRO A 373 40.81 4.45 6.10
CA PRO A 373 40.96 3.21 5.35
C PRO A 373 41.10 3.49 3.85
N GLU A 374 41.99 2.75 3.18
CA GLU A 374 42.25 2.86 1.75
C GLU A 374 41.26 2.00 0.93
N VAL A 375 39.96 2.31 1.01
CA VAL A 375 38.90 1.61 0.28
C VAL A 375 38.37 2.50 -0.85
N ARG A 376 38.35 1.98 -2.09
CA ARG A 376 37.78 2.69 -3.23
C ARG A 376 36.29 2.41 -3.36
N VAL A 377 35.48 3.46 -3.21
CA VAL A 377 34.01 3.40 -3.37
C VAL A 377 33.61 3.99 -4.72
N GLY A 378 32.73 3.31 -5.46
CA GLY A 378 32.25 3.79 -6.77
C GLY A 378 31.11 4.80 -6.65
N PRO A 379 30.87 5.67 -7.66
CA PRO A 379 29.71 6.58 -7.66
C PRO A 379 28.36 5.84 -7.77
N ASP A 380 28.33 4.72 -8.50
CA ASP A 380 27.21 3.82 -8.72
C ASP A 380 27.00 2.81 -7.59
N GLN A 381 27.90 2.80 -6.61
CA GLN A 381 27.81 1.91 -5.46
C GLN A 381 26.67 2.33 -4.54
N LEU A 382 25.94 1.37 -3.96
CA LEU A 382 24.92 1.63 -2.96
C LEU A 382 25.52 2.35 -1.74
N ALA A 383 24.86 3.45 -1.36
CA ALA A 383 25.15 4.16 -0.13
C ALA A 383 24.25 3.66 1.01
N TYR A 384 22.95 3.55 0.76
CA TYR A 384 21.98 3.20 1.79
C TYR A 384 20.74 2.48 1.26
N ILE A 385 20.03 1.85 2.19
CA ILE A 385 18.71 1.23 1.97
C ILE A 385 17.74 1.75 3.03
N TYR A 386 16.69 2.46 2.61
CA TYR A 386 15.60 2.85 3.49
C TYR A 386 14.35 2.01 3.21
N PHE A 387 13.75 1.45 4.26
CA PHE A 387 12.49 0.72 4.13
C PHE A 387 11.29 1.66 4.22
N THR A 388 10.41 1.60 3.23
CA THR A 388 9.12 2.28 3.24
C THR A 388 7.98 1.26 3.40
N SER A 389 6.80 1.75 3.76
CA SER A 389 5.54 0.99 3.66
C SER A 389 5.33 0.50 2.23
N GLY A 390 4.72 -0.69 2.07
CA GLY A 390 4.44 -1.31 0.79
C GLY A 390 2.96 -1.60 0.60
N SER A 391 2.45 -1.43 -0.62
CA SER A 391 1.03 -1.62 -0.96
C SER A 391 0.50 -3.04 -0.73
N THR A 392 1.38 -4.06 -0.70
CA THR A 392 1.00 -5.45 -0.37
C THR A 392 0.98 -5.73 1.14
N GLY A 393 1.25 -4.73 1.98
CA GLY A 393 1.36 -4.85 3.43
C GLY A 393 2.71 -5.33 3.97
N GLU A 394 3.75 -5.43 3.13
CA GLU A 394 5.13 -5.66 3.57
C GLU A 394 6.07 -4.50 3.20
N PRO A 395 6.98 -4.10 4.10
CA PRO A 395 7.96 -3.05 3.84
C PRO A 395 8.89 -3.38 2.66
N LYS A 396 9.18 -2.38 1.84
CA LYS A 396 10.09 -2.46 0.68
C LYS A 396 11.32 -1.57 0.91
N GLY A 397 12.52 -2.10 0.68
CA GLY A 397 13.77 -1.36 0.90
C GLY A 397 14.26 -0.69 -0.37
N ALA A 398 14.18 0.64 -0.48
CA ALA A 398 14.66 1.40 -1.62
C ALA A 398 16.20 1.54 -1.60
N MET A 399 16.86 1.11 -2.69
CA MET A 399 18.32 1.11 -2.81
C MET A 399 18.81 2.40 -3.49
N CYS A 400 19.58 3.23 -2.78
CA CYS A 400 20.11 4.48 -3.31
C CYS A 400 21.64 4.45 -3.43
N GLU A 401 22.14 5.04 -4.53
CA GLU A 401 23.55 5.06 -4.89
C GLU A 401 24.25 6.31 -4.34
N HIS A 402 25.57 6.25 -4.14
CA HIS A 402 26.37 7.35 -3.60
C HIS A 402 26.24 8.64 -4.42
N LEU A 403 26.16 8.54 -5.75
CA LEU A 403 26.06 9.70 -6.62
C LEU A 403 24.73 10.46 -6.45
N GLY A 404 23.61 9.73 -6.33
CA GLY A 404 22.29 10.30 -6.06
C GLY A 404 22.22 10.99 -4.70
N MET A 405 22.73 10.32 -3.66
CA MET A 405 22.88 10.89 -2.32
C MET A 405 23.71 12.18 -2.35
N LEU A 406 24.88 12.17 -2.98
CA LEU A 406 25.77 13.33 -3.02
C LEU A 406 25.14 14.51 -3.76
N ASN A 407 24.44 14.24 -4.86
CA ASN A 407 23.69 15.26 -5.59
C ASN A 407 22.66 15.94 -4.70
N HIS A 408 21.89 15.15 -3.94
CA HIS A 408 20.90 15.66 -2.99
C HIS A 408 21.56 16.48 -1.86
N LEU A 409 22.67 16.02 -1.28
CA LEU A 409 23.40 16.79 -0.26
C LEU A 409 23.82 18.17 -0.78
N TYR A 410 24.33 18.26 -2.01
CA TYR A 410 24.67 19.56 -2.62
C TYR A 410 23.46 20.43 -2.87
N ALA A 411 22.34 19.86 -3.34
CA ALA A 411 21.09 20.61 -3.50
C ALA A 411 20.63 21.24 -2.17
N LYS A 412 20.73 20.50 -1.05
CA LYS A 412 20.44 21.04 0.29
C LYS A 412 21.41 22.14 0.71
N ILE A 413 22.70 21.96 0.46
CA ILE A 413 23.72 22.96 0.78
C ILE A 413 23.47 24.26 0.02
N ASP A 414 23.23 24.17 -1.30
CA ASP A 414 23.00 25.32 -2.15
C ASP A 414 21.69 26.06 -1.77
N ASP A 415 20.56 25.34 -1.75
CA ASP A 415 19.24 25.98 -1.63
C ASP A 415 18.93 26.46 -0.21
N LEU A 416 19.49 25.80 0.82
CA LEU A 416 19.36 26.24 2.21
C LEU A 416 20.48 27.21 2.63
N ALA A 417 21.45 27.49 1.74
CA ALA A 417 22.67 28.25 2.00
C ALA A 417 23.42 27.79 3.27
N ILE A 418 23.82 26.52 3.26
CA ILE A 418 24.64 25.92 4.33
C ILE A 418 26.12 26.19 4.02
N ASP A 419 26.80 26.91 4.89
CA ASP A 419 28.24 27.16 4.86
C ASP A 419 28.89 26.76 6.21
N GLU A 420 30.13 27.19 6.45
CA GLU A 420 30.90 26.88 7.65
C GLU A 420 30.30 27.47 8.94
N GLY A 421 29.49 28.53 8.83
CA GLY A 421 28.86 29.21 9.96
C GLY A 421 27.53 28.59 10.42
N GLN A 422 26.97 27.65 9.66
CA GLN A 422 25.63 27.12 9.89
C GLN A 422 25.65 25.87 10.77
N VAL A 423 24.56 25.75 11.52
CA VAL A 423 24.27 24.61 12.38
C VAL A 423 22.99 23.96 11.88
N VAL A 424 23.12 22.75 11.34
CA VAL A 424 21.99 21.95 10.86
C VAL A 424 21.46 21.12 12.02
N ALA A 425 20.17 21.26 12.33
CA ALA A 425 19.50 20.43 13.32
C ALA A 425 19.09 19.09 12.71
N GLN A 426 19.62 18.00 13.25
CA GLN A 426 19.18 16.63 12.96
C GLN A 426 17.98 16.32 13.87
N THR A 427 16.79 16.33 13.26
CA THR A 427 15.49 16.23 13.94
C THR A 427 14.66 15.06 13.44
N ALA A 428 14.89 14.59 12.21
CA ALA A 428 14.14 13.51 11.61
C ALA A 428 14.49 12.14 12.23
N PRO A 429 13.53 11.20 12.31
CA PRO A 429 13.83 9.84 12.77
C PRO A 429 14.81 9.14 11.83
N GLN A 430 15.69 8.31 12.39
CA GLN A 430 16.81 7.66 11.69
C GLN A 430 16.34 6.78 10.54
N CYS A 431 15.12 6.26 10.61
CA CYS A 431 14.50 5.40 9.59
C CYS A 431 13.84 6.16 8.43
N PHE A 432 14.01 7.49 8.35
CA PHE A 432 13.66 8.30 7.17
C PHE A 432 14.92 8.86 6.52
N ASP A 433 14.91 8.87 5.19
CA ASP A 433 15.94 9.46 4.32
C ASP A 433 16.28 10.92 4.67
N ILE A 434 15.27 11.70 5.08
CA ILE A 434 15.43 13.07 5.60
C ILE A 434 16.52 13.15 6.69
N SER A 435 16.65 12.12 7.52
CA SER A 435 17.64 12.11 8.60
C SER A 435 19.08 12.17 8.09
N LEU A 436 19.35 11.61 6.91
CA LEU A 436 20.69 11.43 6.39
C LEU A 436 21.30 12.76 5.92
N TRP A 437 20.54 13.59 5.19
CA TRP A 437 21.08 14.89 4.78
C TRP A 437 21.26 15.83 5.97
N GLN A 438 20.34 15.80 6.95
CA GLN A 438 20.48 16.59 8.17
C GLN A 438 21.73 16.16 8.97
N LEU A 439 22.04 14.87 8.93
CA LEU A 439 23.19 14.30 9.62
C LEU A 439 24.52 14.72 8.96
N LEU A 440 24.57 14.76 7.62
CA LEU A 440 25.81 14.78 6.85
C LEU A 440 26.13 16.08 6.11
N SER A 441 25.13 16.87 5.69
CA SER A 441 25.32 18.01 4.78
C SER A 441 26.31 19.07 5.31
N ALA A 442 26.17 19.47 6.58
CA ALA A 442 27.05 20.45 7.22
C ALA A 442 28.52 20.02 7.21
N LEU A 443 28.78 18.71 7.28
CA LEU A 443 30.12 18.13 7.32
C LEU A 443 30.89 18.28 6.00
N LEU A 444 30.20 18.56 4.89
CA LEU A 444 30.81 18.81 3.59
C LEU A 444 31.32 20.26 3.41
N VAL A 445 30.92 21.17 4.28
CA VAL A 445 31.20 22.62 4.16
C VAL A 445 31.91 23.20 5.39
N GLY A 446 32.28 22.36 6.36
CA GLY A 446 32.93 22.84 7.60
C GLY A 446 31.95 23.29 8.69
N GLY A 447 30.64 23.18 8.44
CA GLY A 447 29.58 23.51 9.39
C GLY A 447 29.43 22.48 10.51
N ARG A 448 28.32 22.58 11.27
CA ARG A 448 28.07 21.74 12.45
C ARG A 448 26.71 21.05 12.40
N THR A 449 26.66 19.78 12.80
CA THR A 449 25.41 19.03 13.02
C THR A 449 25.01 19.03 14.50
N LEU A 450 23.80 19.48 14.81
CA LEU A 450 23.20 19.39 16.14
C LEU A 450 22.23 18.21 16.18
N LEU A 451 22.55 17.16 16.94
CA LEU A 451 21.66 16.02 17.11
C LEU A 451 20.64 16.31 18.20
N VAL A 452 19.36 16.30 17.83
CA VAL A 452 18.23 16.52 18.74
C VAL A 452 17.65 15.16 19.12
N GLU A 453 17.41 14.91 20.40
CA GLU A 453 16.83 13.63 20.86
C GLU A 453 15.34 13.51 20.46
N GLN A 454 14.88 12.28 20.22
CA GLN A 454 13.45 11.99 19.97
C GLN A 454 12.54 12.52 21.07
N ALA A 455 12.93 12.35 22.33
CA ALA A 455 12.19 12.87 23.47
C ALA A 455 12.07 14.40 23.47
N ALA A 456 13.05 15.11 22.89
CA ALA A 456 12.98 16.56 22.73
C ALA A 456 12.04 16.96 21.58
N VAL A 457 12.08 16.26 20.43
CA VAL A 457 11.14 16.52 19.33
C VAL A 457 9.68 16.31 19.76
N LEU A 458 9.43 15.34 20.64
CA LEU A 458 8.11 15.06 21.20
C LEU A 458 7.67 16.02 22.32
N ASP A 459 8.47 17.03 22.69
CA ASP A 459 8.13 18.11 23.63
C ASP A 459 8.58 19.44 23.03
N VAL A 460 7.67 20.21 22.42
CA VAL A 460 8.03 21.43 21.68
C VAL A 460 8.76 22.46 22.55
N GLY A 461 8.50 22.50 23.87
CA GLY A 461 9.24 23.38 24.77
C GLY A 461 10.71 22.96 24.84
N ARG A 462 10.95 21.67 25.12
CA ARG A 462 12.30 21.08 25.13
C ARG A 462 12.97 21.15 23.76
N PHE A 463 12.21 20.97 22.68
CA PHE A 463 12.67 21.12 21.30
C PHE A 463 13.21 22.54 21.07
N LEU A 464 12.41 23.58 21.37
CA LEU A 464 12.82 24.97 21.22
C LEU A 464 14.04 25.30 22.08
N ASP A 465 14.10 24.79 23.31
CA ASP A 465 15.25 24.98 24.19
C ASP A 465 16.51 24.30 23.63
N THR A 466 16.39 23.08 23.12
CA THR A 466 17.51 22.31 22.57
C THR A 466 18.03 22.94 21.28
N VAL A 467 17.13 23.28 20.34
CA VAL A 467 17.47 23.90 19.06
C VAL A 467 18.02 25.32 19.28
N GLY A 468 17.44 26.08 20.21
CA GLY A 468 17.91 27.42 20.59
C GLY A 468 19.28 27.39 21.26
N ALA A 469 19.49 26.55 22.27
CA ALA A 469 20.79 26.41 22.95
C ALA A 469 21.88 25.88 22.01
N GLY A 470 21.50 24.98 21.09
CA GLY A 470 22.37 24.49 20.02
C GLY A 470 22.61 25.49 18.90
N ARG A 471 21.96 26.66 18.94
CA ARG A 471 22.08 27.76 17.95
C ARG A 471 21.83 27.28 16.52
N ALA A 472 20.83 26.42 16.32
CA ALA A 472 20.52 25.90 14.99
C ALA A 472 20.13 27.05 14.04
N THR A 473 20.73 27.06 12.85
CA THR A 473 20.45 28.03 11.80
C THR A 473 19.56 27.46 10.71
N VAL A 474 19.62 26.14 10.49
CA VAL A 474 18.85 25.41 9.50
C VAL A 474 18.06 24.30 10.20
N LEU A 475 16.76 24.29 9.95
CA LEU A 475 15.83 23.30 10.47
C LEU A 475 15.00 22.73 9.33
N GLN A 476 14.77 21.42 9.32
CA GLN A 476 13.70 20.84 8.52
C GLN A 476 12.74 20.04 9.39
N VAL A 477 11.46 20.25 9.16
CA VAL A 477 10.34 19.58 9.85
C VAL A 477 9.22 19.32 8.85
N VAL A 478 8.20 18.58 9.25
CA VAL A 478 7.01 18.39 8.41
C VAL A 478 6.06 19.58 8.57
N PRO A 479 5.25 19.95 7.55
CA PRO A 479 4.32 21.08 7.64
C PRO A 479 3.43 21.05 8.90
N SER A 480 2.90 19.88 9.29
CA SER A 480 2.11 19.77 10.52
C SER A 480 2.90 20.17 11.78
N TYR A 481 4.18 19.78 11.87
CA TYR A 481 5.02 20.08 13.03
C TYR A 481 5.46 21.54 13.03
N LEU A 482 5.68 22.13 11.84
CA LEU A 482 5.93 23.57 11.71
C LEU A 482 4.79 24.40 12.33
N ASP A 483 3.54 23.99 12.16
CA ASP A 483 2.39 24.69 12.75
C ASP A 483 2.43 24.73 14.28
N VAL A 484 2.88 23.63 14.91
CA VAL A 484 3.04 23.60 16.38
C VAL A 484 4.26 24.36 16.85
N VAL A 485 5.37 24.28 16.14
CA VAL A 485 6.52 25.14 16.41
C VAL A 485 6.10 26.61 16.32
N LEU A 486 5.35 26.99 15.29
CA LEU A 486 4.87 28.36 15.09
C LEU A 486 3.96 28.82 16.24
N SER A 487 3.04 27.97 16.69
CA SER A 487 2.18 28.25 17.85
C SER A 487 3.00 28.43 19.14
N ALA A 488 4.00 27.59 19.38
CA ALA A 488 4.88 27.72 20.54
C ALA A 488 5.78 28.98 20.47
N LEU A 489 6.24 29.34 19.27
CA LEU A 489 7.02 30.56 19.04
C LEU A 489 6.19 31.84 19.28
N ALA A 490 4.87 31.81 19.06
CA ALA A 490 4.00 32.95 19.37
C ALA A 490 4.00 33.27 20.88
N GLN A 491 4.11 32.25 21.73
CA GLN A 491 4.23 32.40 23.19
C GLN A 491 5.66 32.72 23.65
N ARG A 492 6.66 32.42 22.82
CA ARG A 492 8.09 32.61 23.10
C ARG A 492 8.80 33.29 21.91
N PRO A 493 8.50 34.57 21.59
CA PRO A 493 8.98 35.21 20.36
C PRO A 493 10.52 35.27 20.25
N GLY A 494 11.24 35.32 21.37
CA GLY A 494 12.70 35.28 21.43
C GLY A 494 13.34 33.89 21.26
N ALA A 495 12.55 32.82 21.14
CA ALA A 495 13.09 31.49 20.88
C ALA A 495 13.63 31.39 19.44
N LEU A 496 14.70 30.60 19.28
CA LEU A 496 15.40 30.34 18.00
C LEU A 496 16.00 31.60 17.32
N PRO A 497 16.83 32.40 18.03
CA PRO A 497 17.37 33.66 17.49
C PRO A 497 18.33 33.49 16.30
N ASP A 498 19.00 32.34 16.21
CA ASP A 498 19.96 32.03 15.15
C ASP A 498 19.32 31.40 13.90
N LEU A 499 18.03 31.06 13.94
CA LEU A 499 17.35 30.41 12.82
C LEU A 499 17.32 31.34 11.59
N ARG A 500 17.68 30.80 10.41
CA ARG A 500 17.77 31.52 9.13
C ARG A 500 16.97 30.87 8.01
N CYS A 501 16.84 29.54 8.06
CA CYS A 501 16.11 28.79 7.06
C CYS A 501 15.31 27.66 7.71
N VAL A 502 14.05 27.52 7.29
CA VAL A 502 13.21 26.37 7.61
C VAL A 502 12.85 25.69 6.30
N SER A 503 13.17 24.41 6.18
CA SER A 503 12.63 23.57 5.11
C SER A 503 11.46 22.75 5.65
N VAL A 504 10.48 22.47 4.79
CA VAL A 504 9.41 21.52 5.06
C VAL A 504 9.30 20.50 3.96
N THR A 505 9.09 19.25 4.32
CA THR A 505 8.90 18.14 3.37
C THR A 505 7.96 17.09 3.98
N GLY A 506 7.60 16.08 3.20
CA GLY A 506 6.81 14.94 3.66
C GLY A 506 5.29 15.17 3.69
N GLU A 507 4.79 16.40 3.52
CA GLU A 507 3.35 16.70 3.35
C GLU A 507 3.15 17.86 2.36
N ALA A 508 1.93 17.99 1.82
CA ALA A 508 1.57 19.16 1.02
C ALA A 508 1.53 20.41 1.92
N LEU A 509 2.32 21.44 1.55
CA LEU A 509 2.35 22.71 2.27
C LEU A 509 1.13 23.57 1.91
N LYS A 510 0.41 24.01 2.93
CA LYS A 510 -0.78 24.86 2.79
C LYS A 510 -0.41 26.33 2.73
N LYS A 511 -1.05 27.11 1.85
CA LYS A 511 -0.83 28.56 1.68
C LYS A 511 -1.06 29.32 2.99
N GLU A 512 -2.06 28.93 3.77
CA GLU A 512 -2.39 29.57 5.05
C GLU A 512 -1.26 29.42 6.08
N LEU A 513 -0.56 28.28 6.08
CA LEU A 513 0.60 28.07 6.96
C LEU A 513 1.77 28.96 6.54
N VAL A 514 1.99 29.12 5.22
CA VAL A 514 3.01 30.02 4.68
C VAL A 514 2.72 31.48 5.06
N GLN A 515 1.46 31.91 4.96
CA GLN A 515 1.02 33.25 5.38
C GLN A 515 1.30 33.49 6.86
N ARG A 516 0.93 32.56 7.73
CA ARG A 516 1.18 32.66 9.17
C ARG A 516 2.68 32.65 9.49
N TRP A 517 3.47 31.86 8.78
CA TRP A 517 4.93 31.82 8.93
C TRP A 517 5.55 33.18 8.63
N PHE A 518 5.31 33.76 7.45
CA PHE A 518 5.90 35.05 7.08
C PHE A 518 5.34 36.23 7.88
N ALA A 519 4.11 36.14 8.38
CA ALA A 519 3.59 37.13 9.33
C ALA A 519 4.37 37.12 10.66
N ALA A 520 4.77 35.95 11.16
CA ALA A 520 5.50 35.81 12.42
C ALA A 520 7.03 35.95 12.26
N ARG A 521 7.59 35.51 11.13
CA ARG A 521 9.03 35.38 10.86
C ARG A 521 9.38 35.87 9.44
N PRO A 522 9.14 37.14 9.10
CA PRO A 522 9.33 37.65 7.73
C PRO A 522 10.78 37.57 7.22
N GLY A 523 11.77 37.52 8.12
CA GLY A 523 13.18 37.42 7.76
C GLY A 523 13.75 36.00 7.68
N ILE A 524 12.92 34.95 7.83
CA ILE A 524 13.37 33.55 7.82
C ILE A 524 12.79 32.85 6.60
N ARG A 525 13.68 32.37 5.71
CA ARG A 525 13.32 31.65 4.49
C ARG A 525 12.55 30.38 4.80
N LEU A 526 11.52 30.11 4.00
CA LEU A 526 10.74 28.87 4.05
C LEU A 526 10.94 28.11 2.74
N VAL A 527 11.36 26.85 2.82
CA VAL A 527 11.61 26.01 1.64
C VAL A 527 10.60 24.86 1.60
N ASN A 528 9.72 24.85 0.61
CA ASN A 528 8.88 23.69 0.34
C ASN A 528 9.67 22.68 -0.47
N ALA A 529 9.98 21.54 0.13
CA ALA A 529 10.79 20.48 -0.48
C ALA A 529 9.92 19.25 -0.80
N TYR A 530 10.27 18.57 -1.88
CA TYR A 530 9.54 17.39 -2.34
C TYR A 530 10.48 16.37 -2.97
N GLY A 531 10.29 15.12 -2.57
CA GLY A 531 10.85 13.96 -3.22
C GLY A 531 10.38 12.67 -2.56
N LEU A 532 11.00 11.57 -2.99
CA LEU A 532 10.67 10.23 -2.54
C LEU A 532 11.96 9.48 -2.19
N THR A 533 11.84 8.48 -1.34
CA THR A 533 12.96 7.62 -0.95
C THR A 533 13.61 6.93 -2.14
N GLU A 534 12.80 6.53 -3.12
CA GLU A 534 13.26 5.93 -4.37
C GLU A 534 14.04 6.90 -5.29
N THR A 535 14.02 8.20 -4.99
CA THR A 535 14.68 9.26 -5.74
C THR A 535 15.77 9.98 -4.93
N SER A 536 16.42 9.29 -3.99
CA SER A 536 17.48 9.86 -3.15
C SER A 536 17.03 11.11 -2.38
N ASP A 537 15.86 11.04 -1.74
CA ASP A 537 15.21 12.12 -0.98
C ASP A 537 14.66 13.24 -1.90
N ASP A 538 14.83 14.52 -1.54
CA ASP A 538 14.23 15.65 -2.25
C ASP A 538 14.78 15.85 -3.68
N THR A 539 13.85 16.05 -4.61
CA THR A 539 14.04 16.27 -6.05
C THR A 539 13.68 17.68 -6.49
N HIS A 540 12.91 18.40 -5.68
CA HIS A 540 12.48 19.78 -5.93
C HIS A 540 12.56 20.62 -4.67
N HIS A 541 12.86 21.90 -4.85
CA HIS A 541 12.81 22.91 -3.80
C HIS A 541 12.12 24.18 -4.33
N GLU A 542 11.12 24.67 -3.60
CA GLU A 542 10.60 26.03 -3.73
C GLU A 542 11.11 26.85 -2.55
N VAL A 543 12.11 27.70 -2.80
CA VAL A 543 12.68 28.62 -1.82
C VAL A 543 11.85 29.89 -1.80
N MET A 544 11.22 30.19 -0.67
CA MET A 544 10.33 31.32 -0.50
C MET A 544 10.90 32.33 0.49
N ASP A 545 10.89 33.60 0.08
CA ASP A 545 11.12 34.78 0.93
C ASP A 545 9.80 35.51 1.26
N ALA A 546 8.70 35.12 0.60
CA ALA A 546 7.37 35.69 0.76
C ALA A 546 6.29 34.65 0.43
N VAL A 547 5.04 34.98 0.73
CA VAL A 547 3.89 34.14 0.36
C VAL A 547 3.76 34.10 -1.17
N PRO A 548 3.65 32.91 -1.79
CA PRO A 548 3.43 32.82 -3.23
C PRO A 548 2.03 33.31 -3.62
N ASP A 549 1.92 33.94 -4.79
CA ASP A 549 0.65 34.45 -5.32
C ASP A 549 -0.33 33.31 -5.68
N SER A 550 0.20 32.13 -6.05
CA SER A 550 -0.59 30.96 -6.42
C SER A 550 -1.47 30.45 -5.27
N GLU A 551 -2.62 29.88 -5.60
CA GLU A 551 -3.55 29.31 -4.60
C GLU A 551 -2.98 28.08 -3.89
N ARG A 552 -2.24 27.24 -4.63
CA ARG A 552 -1.46 26.14 -4.06
C ARG A 552 0.00 26.54 -4.01
N VAL A 553 0.70 26.07 -2.98
CA VAL A 553 2.15 26.26 -2.91
C VAL A 553 2.80 25.27 -3.89
N PRO A 554 3.56 25.76 -4.89
CA PRO A 554 4.23 24.88 -5.84
C PRO A 554 5.34 24.06 -5.16
N LEU A 555 5.73 22.98 -5.81
CA LEU A 555 6.89 22.16 -5.40
C LEU A 555 8.22 22.81 -5.83
N GLY A 556 8.16 23.82 -6.69
CA GLY A 556 9.32 24.53 -7.22
C GLY A 556 9.88 23.88 -8.47
N ARG A 557 11.15 24.18 -8.77
CA ARG A 557 11.87 23.60 -9.91
C ARG A 557 12.64 22.36 -9.48
N PRO A 558 12.95 21.42 -10.39
CA PRO A 558 13.82 20.31 -10.07
C PRO A 558 15.19 20.80 -9.64
N VAL A 559 15.78 20.15 -8.63
CA VAL A 559 17.15 20.43 -8.18
C VAL A 559 18.15 19.99 -9.26
N ASN A 560 19.40 20.44 -9.13
CA ASN A 560 20.45 20.14 -10.10
C ASN A 560 20.52 18.65 -10.46
N ASN A 561 20.77 18.35 -11.74
CA ASN A 561 20.92 17.01 -12.32
C ASN A 561 19.68 16.09 -12.29
N VAL A 562 18.54 16.55 -11.79
CA VAL A 562 17.28 15.81 -11.77
C VAL A 562 16.46 16.08 -13.02
N ARG A 563 15.90 15.03 -13.62
CA ARG A 563 14.90 15.15 -14.70
C ARG A 563 13.55 14.70 -14.17
N VAL A 564 12.52 15.44 -14.55
CA VAL A 564 11.12 15.18 -14.19
C VAL A 564 10.29 15.29 -15.44
N TYR A 565 9.38 14.33 -15.62
CA TYR A 565 8.38 14.37 -16.66
C TYR A 565 6.99 14.29 -16.02
N VAL A 566 6.02 14.95 -16.63
CA VAL A 566 4.60 14.76 -16.32
C VAL A 566 4.02 14.01 -17.51
N VAL A 567 3.58 12.77 -17.30
CA VAL A 567 3.31 11.82 -18.38
C VAL A 567 1.92 11.19 -18.31
N ASP A 568 1.47 10.66 -19.44
CA ASP A 568 0.27 9.84 -19.57
C ASP A 568 0.53 8.37 -19.17
N GLU A 569 -0.50 7.51 -19.33
CA GLU A 569 -0.41 6.07 -19.05
C GLU A 569 0.63 5.31 -19.91
N HIS A 570 1.08 5.91 -21.02
CA HIS A 570 2.07 5.36 -21.94
C HIS A 570 3.47 5.94 -21.70
N LEU A 571 3.67 6.70 -20.62
CA LEU A 571 4.91 7.39 -20.27
C LEU A 571 5.32 8.47 -21.28
N ALA A 572 4.38 8.98 -22.09
CA ALA A 572 4.63 10.11 -22.97
C ALA A 572 4.31 11.43 -22.24
N PRO A 573 5.14 12.49 -22.40
CA PRO A 573 4.85 13.78 -21.81
C PRO A 573 3.50 14.35 -22.25
N VAL A 574 2.70 14.82 -21.28
CA VAL A 574 1.40 15.47 -21.53
C VAL A 574 1.60 16.93 -21.97
N PRO A 575 0.58 17.57 -22.58
CA PRO A 575 0.64 19.00 -22.89
C PRO A 575 1.03 19.87 -21.68
N LEU A 576 1.79 20.95 -21.91
CA LEU A 576 2.12 21.89 -20.84
C LEU A 576 0.86 22.44 -20.14
N GLY A 577 0.77 22.21 -18.83
CA GLY A 577 -0.35 22.61 -17.96
C GLY A 577 -1.41 21.52 -17.78
N ALA A 578 -1.40 20.47 -18.59
CA ALA A 578 -2.26 19.31 -18.39
C ALA A 578 -1.80 18.49 -17.18
N PRO A 579 -2.73 17.85 -16.46
CA PRO A 579 -2.39 16.95 -15.36
C PRO A 579 -1.85 15.61 -15.90
N GLY A 580 -0.83 15.06 -15.24
CA GLY A 580 -0.31 13.71 -15.52
C GLY A 580 0.50 13.11 -14.37
N GLU A 581 0.92 11.85 -14.52
CA GLU A 581 1.78 11.15 -13.57
C GLU A 581 3.16 11.82 -13.50
N ILE A 582 3.65 12.14 -12.30
CA ILE A 582 5.00 12.67 -12.10
C ILE A 582 5.97 11.48 -12.08
N VAL A 583 6.96 11.52 -12.97
CA VAL A 583 8.00 10.50 -13.06
C VAL A 583 9.38 11.13 -13.09
N PHE A 584 10.37 10.40 -12.56
CA PHE A 584 11.72 10.91 -12.34
C PHE A 584 12.76 10.15 -13.15
N SER A 585 13.77 10.84 -13.64
CA SER A 585 14.93 10.26 -14.32
C SER A 585 16.21 10.98 -13.90
N GLY A 586 17.35 10.36 -14.18
CA GLY A 586 18.67 10.89 -13.88
C GLY A 586 19.23 10.39 -12.56
N VAL A 587 20.14 11.18 -11.98
CA VAL A 587 21.03 10.75 -10.89
C VAL A 587 20.30 10.46 -9.57
N CYS A 588 19.11 11.04 -9.39
CA CYS A 588 18.30 10.83 -8.19
C CYS A 588 17.71 9.42 -8.10
N VAL A 589 17.44 8.76 -9.24
CA VAL A 589 16.71 7.50 -9.30
C VAL A 589 17.56 6.35 -8.76
N GLY A 590 17.06 5.72 -7.69
CA GLY A 590 17.68 4.56 -7.07
C GLY A 590 17.74 3.32 -7.97
N ARG A 591 18.43 2.30 -7.49
CA ARG A 591 18.67 1.05 -8.24
C ARG A 591 17.41 0.18 -8.35
N GLY A 592 16.53 0.26 -7.36
CA GLY A 592 15.34 -0.58 -7.24
C GLY A 592 14.98 -0.86 -5.78
N TYR A 593 14.19 -1.90 -5.55
CA TYR A 593 13.91 -2.43 -4.22
C TYR A 593 14.77 -3.67 -3.92
N ILE A 594 15.38 -3.71 -2.73
CA ILE A 594 16.24 -4.82 -2.31
C ILE A 594 15.46 -6.13 -2.27
N ASN A 595 15.99 -7.15 -2.95
CA ASN A 595 15.40 -8.50 -3.03
C ASN A 595 13.91 -8.51 -3.41
N ASP A 596 13.49 -7.60 -4.29
CA ASP A 596 12.11 -7.49 -4.79
C ASP A 596 12.10 -7.09 -6.29
N PRO A 597 12.42 -8.04 -7.19
CA PRO A 597 12.52 -7.77 -8.62
C PRO A 597 11.18 -7.38 -9.24
N GLU A 598 10.06 -7.93 -8.77
CA GLU A 598 8.74 -7.65 -9.33
C GLU A 598 8.31 -6.20 -9.07
N ARG A 599 8.37 -5.70 -7.82
CA ARG A 599 8.07 -4.29 -7.57
C ARG A 599 9.08 -3.38 -8.24
N THR A 600 10.34 -3.82 -8.36
CA THR A 600 11.37 -3.05 -9.07
C THR A 600 10.99 -2.87 -10.52
N ARG A 601 10.63 -3.94 -11.24
CA ARG A 601 10.24 -3.90 -12.65
C ARG A 601 9.01 -3.02 -12.90
N LEU A 602 8.06 -2.98 -11.96
CA LEU A 602 6.85 -2.17 -12.07
C LEU A 602 7.09 -0.68 -11.81
N ALA A 603 7.97 -0.34 -10.86
CA ALA A 603 8.22 1.04 -10.44
C ALA A 603 9.41 1.71 -11.13
N PHE A 604 10.43 0.95 -11.52
CA PHE A 604 11.66 1.40 -12.15
C PHE A 604 11.71 0.84 -13.58
N VAL A 605 11.28 1.64 -14.53
CA VAL A 605 11.17 1.27 -15.95
C VAL A 605 12.29 1.93 -16.77
N PRO A 606 12.61 1.44 -17.97
CA PRO A 606 13.54 2.14 -18.86
C PRO A 606 13.03 3.55 -19.21
N ASP A 607 13.91 4.56 -19.21
CA ASP A 607 13.57 5.91 -19.70
C ASP A 607 13.49 5.88 -21.24
N PRO A 608 12.29 6.06 -21.85
CA PRO A 608 12.14 5.98 -23.30
C PRO A 608 12.80 7.16 -24.05
N HIS A 609 13.15 8.23 -23.33
CA HIS A 609 13.75 9.44 -23.89
C HIS A 609 15.28 9.47 -23.74
N HIS A 610 15.84 8.66 -22.84
CA HIS A 610 17.27 8.59 -22.58
C HIS A 610 17.74 7.13 -22.41
N PRO A 611 18.17 6.46 -23.50
CA PRO A 611 18.64 5.09 -23.45
C PRO A 611 19.71 4.87 -22.38
N GLY A 612 19.60 3.74 -21.66
CA GLY A 612 20.52 3.39 -20.56
C GLY A 612 20.19 4.04 -19.21
N ARG A 613 19.15 4.89 -19.12
CA ARG A 613 18.66 5.45 -17.86
C ARG A 613 17.40 4.76 -17.38
N ARG A 614 17.12 4.93 -16.09
CA ARG A 614 15.93 4.45 -15.39
C ARG A 614 14.98 5.61 -15.15
N LEU A 615 13.69 5.33 -15.29
CA LEU A 615 12.58 6.20 -14.93
C LEU A 615 11.86 5.59 -13.73
N PHE A 616 11.67 6.38 -12.68
CA PHE A 616 10.92 5.99 -11.49
C PHE A 616 9.50 6.57 -11.53
N ARG A 617 8.52 5.68 -11.36
CA ARG A 617 7.08 6.00 -11.29
C ARG A 617 6.68 6.33 -9.86
N ALA A 618 6.42 7.60 -9.57
CA ALA A 618 6.18 8.05 -8.19
C ALA A 618 4.77 7.73 -7.66
N GLY A 619 3.80 7.52 -8.57
CA GLY A 619 2.37 7.45 -8.24
C GLY A 619 1.74 8.79 -7.83
N ASP A 620 2.52 9.87 -7.89
CA ASP A 620 2.08 11.25 -7.68
C ASP A 620 1.54 11.84 -8.98
N HIS A 621 0.55 12.72 -8.88
CA HIS A 621 -0.09 13.42 -9.99
C HIS A 621 0.18 14.92 -9.85
N GLY A 622 0.62 15.55 -10.93
CA GLY A 622 0.90 16.98 -10.96
C GLY A 622 0.76 17.59 -12.33
N ARG A 623 1.14 18.86 -12.44
CA ARG A 623 1.23 19.58 -13.73
C ARG A 623 2.32 20.65 -13.68
N TRP A 624 2.81 21.01 -14.85
CA TRP A 624 3.71 22.16 -14.99
C TRP A 624 2.96 23.49 -14.90
N LEU A 625 3.57 24.46 -14.25
CA LEU A 625 3.13 25.86 -14.25
C LEU A 625 3.89 26.68 -15.31
N PRO A 626 3.35 27.83 -15.75
CA PRO A 626 3.96 28.66 -16.79
C PRO A 626 5.36 29.22 -16.48
N ASP A 627 5.77 29.21 -15.21
CA ASP A 627 7.09 29.63 -14.76
C ASP A 627 8.10 28.46 -14.64
N GLY A 628 7.69 27.26 -15.05
CA GLY A 628 8.49 26.04 -15.00
C GLY A 628 8.53 25.37 -13.63
N LYS A 629 7.65 25.76 -12.69
CA LYS A 629 7.49 25.07 -11.41
C LYS A 629 6.50 23.92 -11.53
N LEU A 630 6.67 22.90 -10.68
CA LEU A 630 5.75 21.78 -10.60
C LEU A 630 4.66 22.05 -9.55
N GLU A 631 3.40 21.81 -9.90
CA GLU A 631 2.27 21.85 -8.97
C GLU A 631 1.80 20.43 -8.64
N PHE A 632 1.66 20.13 -7.35
CA PHE A 632 1.16 18.84 -6.87
C PHE A 632 -0.37 18.82 -6.79
N LEU A 633 -0.99 17.87 -7.49
CA LEU A 633 -2.46 17.73 -7.54
C LEU A 633 -2.97 16.64 -6.60
N GLY A 634 -2.13 15.64 -6.28
CA GLY A 634 -2.47 14.56 -5.35
C GLY A 634 -1.79 13.25 -5.73
N ARG A 635 -2.26 12.15 -5.15
CA ARG A 635 -1.89 10.79 -5.55
C ARG A 635 -3.04 10.14 -6.29
N ARG A 636 -2.72 9.26 -7.24
CA ARG A 636 -3.73 8.42 -7.92
C ARG A 636 -4.06 7.16 -7.12
N ASP A 637 -3.14 6.71 -6.27
CA ASP A 637 -3.30 5.56 -5.40
C ASP A 637 -3.87 5.94 -4.02
N SER A 638 -4.08 4.92 -3.18
CA SER A 638 -4.59 5.06 -1.82
C SER A 638 -3.49 5.37 -0.80
N GLN A 639 -2.34 5.93 -1.18
CA GLN A 639 -1.30 6.26 -0.21
C GLN A 639 -1.53 7.64 0.41
N VAL A 640 -1.23 7.78 1.70
CA VAL A 640 -1.43 9.05 2.43
C VAL A 640 -0.18 9.48 3.19
N LYS A 641 -0.01 10.81 3.28
CA LYS A 641 0.98 11.46 4.14
C LYS A 641 0.26 12.01 5.37
N ILE A 642 0.62 11.50 6.56
CA ILE A 642 0.07 11.94 7.85
C ILE A 642 1.22 12.23 8.81
N ARG A 643 1.33 13.48 9.29
CA ARG A 643 2.43 13.97 10.13
C ARG A 643 3.81 13.73 9.48
N GLY A 644 3.84 13.80 8.15
CA GLY A 644 5.00 13.49 7.29
C GLY A 644 5.38 12.02 7.18
N PHE A 645 4.66 11.11 7.82
CA PHE A 645 4.83 9.68 7.60
C PHE A 645 4.11 9.26 6.32
N ARG A 646 4.83 8.55 5.45
CA ARG A 646 4.28 7.90 4.27
C ARG A 646 3.61 6.59 4.69
N ILE A 647 2.28 6.58 4.67
CA ILE A 647 1.45 5.47 5.16
C ILE A 647 0.68 4.88 4.00
N GLU A 648 0.84 3.57 3.80
CA GLU A 648 0.00 2.78 2.90
C GLU A 648 -1.19 2.26 3.72
N MET A 649 -2.42 2.69 3.41
CA MET A 649 -3.59 2.17 4.14
C MET A 649 -3.67 0.65 4.02
N GLY A 650 -3.29 0.08 2.89
CA GLY A 650 -3.25 -1.37 2.69
C GLY A 650 -2.39 -2.12 3.72
N GLU A 651 -1.30 -1.55 4.23
CA GLU A 651 -0.49 -2.18 5.29
C GLU A 651 -1.26 -2.25 6.61
N ILE A 652 -2.05 -1.21 6.91
CA ILE A 652 -2.89 -1.17 8.11
C ILE A 652 -4.12 -2.07 7.93
N GLU A 653 -4.76 -2.03 6.76
CA GLU A 653 -5.90 -2.88 6.39
C GLU A 653 -5.52 -4.36 6.50
N ASN A 654 -4.37 -4.77 5.93
CA ASN A 654 -3.86 -6.14 6.05
C ASN A 654 -3.52 -6.53 7.49
N ALA A 655 -2.94 -5.61 8.29
CA ALA A 655 -2.68 -5.89 9.70
C ALA A 655 -3.98 -5.99 10.52
N LEU A 656 -5.00 -5.20 10.18
CA LEU A 656 -6.32 -5.22 10.82
C LEU A 656 -7.06 -6.53 10.53
N LEU A 657 -6.96 -7.03 9.29
CA LEU A 657 -7.47 -8.35 8.89
C LEU A 657 -6.77 -9.51 9.60
N ARG A 658 -5.55 -9.31 10.12
CA ARG A 658 -4.83 -10.32 10.93
C ARG A 658 -5.28 -10.33 12.39
N VAL A 659 -6.15 -9.40 12.83
CA VAL A 659 -6.66 -9.38 14.20
C VAL A 659 -7.86 -10.32 14.33
N PRO A 660 -7.82 -11.34 15.21
CA PRO A 660 -8.94 -12.26 15.39
C PRO A 660 -10.26 -11.53 15.74
N GLY A 661 -11.33 -11.85 15.01
CA GLY A 661 -12.66 -11.24 15.19
C GLY A 661 -12.96 -10.07 14.25
N VAL A 662 -12.00 -9.62 13.45
CA VAL A 662 -12.21 -8.73 12.31
C VAL A 662 -12.53 -9.56 11.06
N GLY A 663 -13.65 -9.30 10.40
CA GLY A 663 -14.04 -9.90 9.11
C GLY A 663 -13.48 -9.12 7.93
N ASP A 664 -13.98 -7.89 7.72
CA ASP A 664 -13.41 -6.91 6.79
C ASP A 664 -12.82 -5.74 7.55
N GLY A 665 -11.79 -5.12 6.99
CA GLY A 665 -11.13 -3.97 7.58
C GLY A 665 -10.73 -2.97 6.51
N THR A 666 -11.18 -1.72 6.65
CA THR A 666 -10.72 -0.62 5.80
C THR A 666 -10.29 0.56 6.65
N VAL A 667 -9.30 1.30 6.18
CA VAL A 667 -8.82 2.50 6.84
C VAL A 667 -9.08 3.68 5.93
N VAL A 668 -9.75 4.69 6.48
CA VAL A 668 -9.96 5.98 5.84
C VAL A 668 -9.23 7.06 6.60
N VAL A 669 -8.93 8.15 5.90
CA VAL A 669 -8.36 9.35 6.51
C VAL A 669 -9.47 10.38 6.65
N THR A 670 -9.69 10.83 7.88
CA THR A 670 -10.56 11.98 8.13
C THR A 670 -9.74 13.22 8.46
N GLN A 671 -10.26 14.37 8.05
CA GLN A 671 -9.69 15.68 8.32
C GLN A 671 -10.82 16.68 8.59
N ARG A 672 -10.87 17.22 9.82
CA ARG A 672 -11.81 18.27 10.22
C ARG A 672 -11.23 19.65 9.91
N ALA A 673 -12.08 20.64 9.61
CA ALA A 673 -11.66 22.04 9.52
C ALA A 673 -11.03 22.46 10.87
N GLY A 674 -9.76 22.87 10.84
CA GLY A 674 -8.98 23.21 12.04
C GLY A 674 -8.23 22.05 12.73
N ARG A 675 -8.37 20.79 12.28
CA ARG A 675 -7.63 19.63 12.82
C ARG A 675 -6.74 18.94 11.77
N GLY A 676 -5.71 18.22 12.24
CA GLY A 676 -4.83 17.40 11.41
C GLY A 676 -5.51 16.13 10.88
N LYS A 677 -4.90 15.50 9.86
CA LYS A 677 -5.35 14.19 9.34
C LYS A 677 -5.22 13.11 10.42
N ARG A 678 -6.20 12.21 10.53
CA ARG A 678 -6.14 11.02 11.40
C ARG A 678 -6.63 9.77 10.68
N LEU A 679 -6.12 8.62 11.10
CA LEU A 679 -6.52 7.29 10.62
C LEU A 679 -7.72 6.79 11.42
N VAL A 680 -8.77 6.40 10.71
CA VAL A 680 -9.96 5.76 11.27
C VAL A 680 -10.12 4.41 10.60
N ALA A 681 -10.06 3.34 11.41
CA ALA A 681 -10.33 2.00 10.94
C ALA A 681 -11.82 1.70 11.07
N PHE A 682 -12.45 1.35 9.95
CA PHE A 682 -13.74 0.69 9.96
C PHE A 682 -13.52 -0.80 9.81
N TYR A 683 -14.24 -1.57 10.59
CA TYR A 683 -14.15 -3.02 10.48
C TYR A 683 -15.51 -3.68 10.69
N SER A 684 -15.71 -4.80 10.01
CA SER A 684 -16.84 -5.69 10.22
C SER A 684 -16.41 -6.89 11.06
N GLY A 685 -17.37 -7.59 11.65
CA GLY A 685 -17.16 -8.73 12.52
C GLY A 685 -18.45 -9.08 13.24
N ARG A 686 -18.55 -10.28 13.84
CA ARG A 686 -19.81 -10.70 14.52
C ARG A 686 -20.23 -9.74 15.64
N HIS A 687 -19.26 -9.20 16.36
CA HIS A 687 -19.46 -8.24 17.43
C HIS A 687 -18.37 -7.17 17.38
N ALA A 688 -18.66 -6.01 17.96
CA ALA A 688 -17.65 -5.00 18.19
C ALA A 688 -16.57 -5.53 19.15
N LEU A 689 -15.32 -5.48 18.71
CA LEU A 689 -14.14 -5.68 19.53
C LEU A 689 -13.81 -4.39 20.28
N ALA A 690 -13.25 -4.54 21.48
CA ALA A 690 -12.77 -3.41 22.25
C ALA A 690 -11.58 -2.74 21.53
N ALA A 691 -11.60 -1.41 21.46
CA ALA A 691 -10.63 -0.63 20.69
C ALA A 691 -9.18 -0.79 21.19
N ASP A 692 -9.01 -1.09 22.48
CA ASP A 692 -7.71 -1.38 23.11
C ASP A 692 -7.12 -2.72 22.65
N VAL A 693 -7.95 -3.74 22.44
CA VAL A 693 -7.53 -5.03 21.85
C VAL A 693 -7.02 -4.84 20.43
N LEU A 694 -7.77 -4.11 19.60
CA LEU A 694 -7.37 -3.80 18.21
C LEU A 694 -6.08 -2.97 18.18
N ARG A 695 -5.99 -1.93 19.02
CA ARG A 695 -4.78 -1.09 19.14
C ARG A 695 -3.57 -1.91 19.60
N GLY A 696 -3.74 -2.80 20.58
CA GLY A 696 -2.68 -3.65 21.09
C GLY A 696 -2.13 -4.59 20.02
N ARG A 697 -3.01 -5.31 19.30
CA ARG A 697 -2.62 -6.24 18.23
C ARG A 697 -1.96 -5.54 17.04
N LEU A 698 -2.52 -4.42 16.61
CA LEU A 698 -1.89 -3.64 15.54
C LEU A 698 -0.52 -3.09 15.96
N GLY A 699 -0.34 -2.70 17.22
CA GLY A 699 0.96 -2.26 17.75
C GLY A 699 2.04 -3.35 17.81
N GLU A 700 1.67 -4.63 17.77
CA GLU A 700 2.62 -5.75 17.67
C GLU A 700 3.18 -5.90 16.24
N LEU A 701 2.46 -5.42 15.23
CA LEU A 701 2.75 -5.63 13.80
C LEU A 701 3.22 -4.35 13.09
N LEU A 702 2.69 -3.20 13.50
CA LEU A 702 2.87 -1.92 12.83
C LEU A 702 3.65 -0.93 13.72
N PRO A 703 4.40 0.01 13.11
CA PRO A 703 4.89 1.19 13.82
C PRO A 703 3.74 1.98 14.46
N GLU A 704 4.00 2.62 15.60
CA GLU A 704 2.99 3.36 16.38
C GLU A 704 2.22 4.39 15.55
N TYR A 705 2.88 5.10 14.64
CA TYR A 705 2.26 6.13 13.80
C TYR A 705 1.30 5.58 12.72
N MET A 706 1.32 4.27 12.45
CA MET A 706 0.40 3.59 11.54
C MET A 706 -0.82 3.02 12.25
N VAL A 707 -0.82 2.93 13.59
CA VAL A 707 -1.94 2.38 14.34
C VAL A 707 -3.12 3.39 14.35
N PRO A 708 -4.32 3.02 13.89
CA PRO A 708 -5.47 3.92 13.83
C PRO A 708 -5.83 4.55 15.18
N SER A 709 -6.28 5.81 15.17
CA SER A 709 -6.71 6.49 16.39
C SER A 709 -8.10 6.06 16.83
N ALA A 710 -8.97 5.69 15.90
CA ALA A 710 -10.33 5.24 16.18
C ALA A 710 -10.66 3.95 15.40
N PHE A 711 -11.52 3.12 16.01
CA PHE A 711 -11.99 1.86 15.47
C PHE A 711 -13.51 1.84 15.50
N LEU A 712 -14.13 1.68 14.34
CA LEU A 712 -15.57 1.76 14.18
C LEU A 712 -16.07 0.44 13.64
N TRP A 713 -16.79 -0.27 14.50
CA TRP A 713 -17.45 -1.49 14.11
C TRP A 713 -18.69 -1.19 13.26
N ARG A 714 -18.92 -2.04 12.26
CA ARG A 714 -20.13 -2.06 11.44
C ARG A 714 -20.56 -3.50 11.25
N GLU A 715 -21.86 -3.75 11.20
CA GLU A 715 -22.39 -5.07 10.80
C GLU A 715 -21.96 -5.45 9.38
N SER A 716 -21.89 -4.46 8.48
CA SER A 716 -21.29 -4.56 7.15
C SER A 716 -20.71 -3.22 6.73
N LEU A 717 -19.61 -3.24 5.95
CA LEU A 717 -19.06 -2.01 5.37
C LEU A 717 -19.89 -1.62 4.14
N PRO A 718 -20.23 -0.32 3.98
CA PRO A 718 -21.00 0.13 2.83
C PRO A 718 -20.21 -0.13 1.55
N LEU A 719 -20.92 -0.54 0.51
CA LEU A 719 -20.36 -0.86 -0.80
C LEU A 719 -20.87 0.13 -1.83
N THR A 720 -20.06 0.43 -2.84
CA THR A 720 -20.46 1.16 -4.04
C THR A 720 -21.40 0.29 -4.89
N ALA A 721 -22.03 0.88 -5.92
CA ALA A 721 -22.84 0.12 -6.89
C ALA A 721 -22.06 -1.03 -7.58
N ASN A 722 -20.73 -0.99 -7.54
CA ASN A 722 -19.82 -2.00 -8.09
C ASN A 722 -19.29 -2.98 -7.01
N GLY A 723 -19.94 -3.06 -5.84
CA GLY A 723 -19.61 -4.02 -4.78
C GLY A 723 -18.31 -3.78 -4.01
N LYS A 724 -17.53 -2.75 -4.37
CA LYS A 724 -16.32 -2.35 -3.63
C LYS A 724 -16.68 -1.57 -2.38
N ILE A 725 -15.93 -1.73 -1.28
CA ILE A 725 -16.06 -0.90 -0.07
C ILE A 725 -16.06 0.58 -0.48
N ASP A 726 -17.16 1.26 -0.18
CA ASP A 726 -17.35 2.67 -0.47
C ASP A 726 -16.58 3.50 0.55
N LYS A 727 -15.29 3.70 0.27
CA LYS A 727 -14.42 4.54 1.08
C LYS A 727 -14.94 5.98 1.16
N LYS A 728 -15.67 6.49 0.16
CA LYS A 728 -16.26 7.84 0.22
C LYS A 728 -17.44 7.89 1.19
N ALA A 729 -18.30 6.89 1.17
CA ALA A 729 -19.37 6.75 2.16
C ALA A 729 -18.78 6.61 3.57
N LEU A 730 -17.72 5.82 3.74
CA LEU A 730 -17.02 5.68 5.01
C LEU A 730 -16.27 6.94 5.46
N GLU A 731 -15.68 7.70 4.54
CA GLU A 731 -15.11 9.03 4.83
C GLU A 731 -16.19 10.00 5.29
N ALA A 732 -17.36 10.00 4.65
CA ALA A 732 -18.51 10.80 5.05
C ALA A 732 -19.04 10.36 6.43
N LEU A 733 -19.12 9.05 6.69
CA LEU A 733 -19.52 8.50 7.99
C LEU A 733 -18.48 8.83 9.08
N ALA A 734 -17.19 8.76 8.76
CA ALA A 734 -16.10 9.19 9.64
C ALA A 734 -16.18 10.70 9.93
N GLY A 735 -16.63 11.50 8.96
CA GLY A 735 -16.95 12.92 9.13
C GLY A 735 -18.22 13.16 9.94
N GLY A 736 -19.22 12.29 9.85
CA GLY A 736 -20.51 12.36 10.57
C GLY A 736 -20.44 11.88 12.02
N LEU A 737 -19.46 11.04 12.36
CA LEU A 737 -19.16 10.69 13.76
C LEU A 737 -18.66 11.88 14.59
N ASP A 738 -18.28 12.98 13.92
CA ASP A 738 -17.99 14.26 14.58
C ASP A 738 -19.26 15.11 14.86
N THR A 739 -20.47 14.58 14.58
CA THR A 739 -21.79 15.20 14.82
C THR A 739 -22.75 14.40 15.72
N VAL A 740 -22.39 13.19 16.16
CA VAL A 740 -23.23 12.42 17.11
C VAL A 740 -22.99 12.93 18.53
N GLU A 741 -24.04 13.48 19.15
CA GLU A 741 -24.10 13.77 20.58
C GLU A 741 -24.18 12.45 21.37
N ASP A 742 -23.05 11.84 21.72
CA ASP A 742 -23.01 10.83 22.77
C ASP A 742 -22.79 11.53 24.13
N ASP A 743 -23.68 11.29 25.10
CA ASP A 743 -23.60 11.62 26.53
C ASP A 743 -22.72 12.83 26.93
N TYR A 744 -23.05 14.02 26.41
CA TYR A 744 -22.38 15.25 26.81
C TYR A 744 -22.58 15.53 28.31
N HIS A 745 -21.51 15.39 29.07
CA HIS A 745 -21.46 15.76 30.48
C HIS A 745 -20.50 16.92 30.66
N ALA A 746 -21.01 18.12 30.94
CA ALA A 746 -20.18 19.31 31.07
C ALA A 746 -19.09 19.18 32.15
N PRO A 747 -17.91 19.81 31.96
CA PRO A 747 -16.87 19.98 32.97
C PRO A 747 -17.42 20.58 34.28
N ARG A 748 -17.26 19.88 35.40
CA ARG A 748 -17.84 20.22 36.72
C ARG A 748 -16.85 20.90 37.65
N THR A 749 -15.59 20.47 37.69
CA THR A 749 -14.58 21.06 38.60
C THR A 749 -13.88 22.28 37.98
N PRO A 750 -13.26 23.17 38.79
CA PRO A 750 -12.46 24.28 38.26
C PRO A 750 -11.33 23.80 37.33
N THR A 751 -10.65 22.71 37.70
CA THR A 751 -9.59 22.09 36.91
C THR A 751 -10.12 21.45 35.63
N GLU A 752 -11.27 20.77 35.67
CA GLU A 752 -11.94 20.27 34.47
C GLU A 752 -12.28 21.42 33.50
N ARG A 753 -12.78 22.57 34.00
CA ARG A 753 -13.07 23.76 33.18
C ARG A 753 -11.82 24.41 32.58
N GLN A 754 -10.74 24.48 33.33
CA GLN A 754 -9.46 25.01 32.85
C GLN A 754 -8.86 24.11 31.77
N LEU A 755 -8.87 22.79 31.98
CA LEU A 755 -8.43 21.82 30.99
C LEU A 755 -9.30 21.88 29.73
N ALA A 756 -10.62 21.98 29.87
CA ALA A 756 -11.52 22.13 28.73
C ALA A 756 -11.24 23.41 27.92
N ALA A 757 -10.97 24.55 28.59
CA ALA A 757 -10.59 25.78 27.90
C ALA A 757 -9.27 25.64 27.11
N ALA A 758 -8.27 24.98 27.71
CA ALA A 758 -7.01 24.72 27.03
C ALA A 758 -7.14 23.71 25.88
N TRP A 759 -7.97 22.67 26.05
CA TRP A 759 -8.31 21.75 24.96
C TRP A 759 -9.03 22.48 23.82
N ALA A 760 -9.95 23.39 24.13
CA ALA A 760 -10.68 24.18 23.15
C ALA A 760 -9.74 25.05 22.31
N GLU A 761 -8.80 25.75 22.97
CA GLU A 761 -7.77 26.57 22.32
C GLU A 761 -6.86 25.72 21.42
N VAL A 762 -6.38 24.59 21.94
CA VAL A 762 -5.38 23.76 21.27
C VAL A 762 -5.97 22.91 20.14
N LEU A 763 -7.20 22.44 20.29
CA LEU A 763 -7.89 21.59 19.31
C LEU A 763 -8.75 22.40 18.33
N GLY A 764 -8.84 23.72 18.52
CA GLY A 764 -9.63 24.62 17.67
C GLY A 764 -11.11 24.27 17.68
N ILE A 765 -11.66 23.85 18.83
CA ILE A 765 -13.07 23.46 18.98
C ILE A 765 -13.76 24.28 20.06
N PRO A 766 -15.07 24.55 19.91
CA PRO A 766 -15.84 25.26 20.94
C PRO A 766 -15.76 24.53 22.30
N GLN A 767 -15.51 25.27 23.38
CA GLN A 767 -15.33 24.71 24.73
C GLN A 767 -16.58 23.98 25.25
N ASP A 768 -17.76 24.43 24.85
CA ASP A 768 -19.07 23.84 25.12
C ASP A 768 -19.30 22.50 24.41
N ARG A 769 -18.37 22.09 23.52
CA ARG A 769 -18.35 20.76 22.89
C ARG A 769 -17.39 19.78 23.55
N ILE A 770 -16.79 20.13 24.69
CA ILE A 770 -15.82 19.28 25.40
C ILE A 770 -16.46 18.80 26.71
N GLY A 771 -16.83 17.53 26.72
CA GLY A 771 -17.35 16.82 27.90
C GLY A 771 -16.26 16.35 28.85
N ARG A 772 -16.66 16.04 30.08
CA ARG A 772 -15.77 15.53 31.14
C ARG A 772 -15.26 14.10 30.88
N GLN A 773 -16.02 13.30 30.13
CA GLN A 773 -15.64 11.92 29.78
C GLN A 773 -14.94 11.85 28.43
N ASP A 774 -14.75 13.00 27.78
CA ASP A 774 -14.12 13.06 26.48
C ASP A 774 -12.66 12.69 26.58
N ASN A 775 -12.23 11.82 25.68
CA ASN A 775 -10.85 11.45 25.48
C ASN A 775 -10.19 12.47 24.53
N PHE A 776 -9.04 12.99 24.93
CA PHE A 776 -8.28 14.00 24.20
C PHE A 776 -8.03 13.60 22.74
N PHE A 777 -7.63 12.35 22.49
CA PHE A 777 -7.29 11.87 21.16
C PHE A 777 -8.54 11.62 20.31
N ASP A 778 -9.65 11.23 20.93
CA ASP A 778 -10.94 11.06 20.26
C ASP A 778 -11.52 12.42 19.85
N CYS A 779 -11.31 13.45 20.67
CA CYS A 779 -11.52 14.87 20.34
C CYS A 779 -10.51 15.43 19.34
N GLY A 780 -9.82 14.59 18.57
CA GLY A 780 -8.87 15.02 17.54
C GLY A 780 -7.53 15.52 18.08
N GLY A 781 -7.25 15.22 19.35
CA GLY A 781 -5.92 15.29 19.92
C GLY A 781 -4.94 14.40 19.19
N THR A 782 -3.71 14.86 19.07
CA THR A 782 -2.59 14.16 18.46
C THR A 782 -1.41 14.25 19.41
N SER A 783 -0.35 13.47 19.23
CA SER A 783 0.89 13.67 20.01
C SER A 783 1.40 15.11 19.89
N LEU A 784 1.12 15.75 18.75
CA LEU A 784 1.53 17.11 18.45
C LEU A 784 0.65 18.18 19.14
N SER A 785 -0.67 17.96 19.20
CA SER A 785 -1.55 18.84 19.97
C SER A 785 -1.51 18.54 21.48
N ALA A 786 -1.12 17.33 21.89
CA ALA A 786 -0.80 17.00 23.28
C ALA A 786 0.36 17.86 23.80
N VAL A 787 1.35 18.06 22.92
CA VAL A 787 2.48 18.95 23.16
C VAL A 787 2.03 20.41 23.20
N ALA A 788 1.23 20.86 22.23
CA ALA A 788 0.66 22.21 22.24
C ALA A 788 -0.19 22.47 23.50
N LEU A 789 -0.91 21.46 23.99
CA LEU A 789 -1.69 21.52 25.22
C LEU A 789 -0.81 21.63 26.46
N ALA A 790 0.23 20.82 26.56
CA ALA A 790 1.21 20.90 27.65
C ALA A 790 1.84 22.30 27.73
N VAL A 791 2.06 22.94 26.57
CA VAL A 791 2.56 24.32 26.46
C VAL A 791 1.51 25.35 26.87
N CYS A 792 0.29 25.28 26.32
CA CYS A 792 -0.84 26.15 26.69
C CYS A 792 -1.09 26.14 28.21
N LEU A 793 -0.94 24.98 28.87
CA LEU A 793 -1.13 24.80 30.31
C LEU A 793 0.12 25.08 31.16
N GLY A 794 1.20 25.65 30.59
CA GLY A 794 2.40 26.00 31.36
C GLY A 794 3.06 24.80 32.05
N ARG A 795 3.00 23.60 31.45
CA ARG A 795 3.53 22.32 31.97
C ARG A 795 2.83 21.76 33.21
N ALA A 796 1.64 22.25 33.57
CA ALA A 796 0.81 21.61 34.60
C ALA A 796 0.42 20.16 34.23
N VAL A 797 0.42 19.85 32.93
CA VAL A 797 0.22 18.51 32.35
C VAL A 797 1.38 18.21 31.40
N SER A 798 1.97 17.01 31.51
CA SER A 798 2.94 16.50 30.52
C SER A 798 2.27 15.66 29.44
N VAL A 799 2.91 15.49 28.28
CA VAL A 799 2.45 14.58 27.21
C VAL A 799 2.24 13.16 27.75
N LYS A 800 3.14 12.71 28.64
CA LYS A 800 3.06 11.40 29.30
C LYS A 800 1.80 11.27 30.17
N ASP A 801 1.44 12.33 30.89
CA ASP A 801 0.21 12.35 31.70
C ASP A 801 -1.03 12.24 30.82
N LEU A 802 -1.06 12.98 29.71
CA LEU A 802 -2.17 12.95 28.75
C LEU A 802 -2.29 11.59 28.04
N THR A 803 -1.19 10.95 27.67
CA THR A 803 -1.23 9.60 27.08
C THR A 803 -1.69 8.53 28.06
N ARG A 804 -1.39 8.68 29.37
CA ARG A 804 -1.81 7.72 30.41
C ARG A 804 -3.23 7.96 30.88
N HIS A 805 -3.67 9.21 30.89
CA HIS A 805 -4.98 9.64 31.36
C HIS A 805 -5.62 10.56 30.32
N PRO A 806 -6.04 10.02 29.16
CA PRO A 806 -6.51 10.84 28.05
C PRO A 806 -7.91 11.41 28.27
N VAL A 807 -8.66 10.89 29.25
CA VAL A 807 -10.01 11.37 29.58
C VAL A 807 -9.94 12.64 30.43
N LEU A 808 -10.71 13.69 30.08
CA LEU A 808 -10.63 15.01 30.70
C LEU A 808 -10.79 14.99 32.23
N ALA A 809 -11.78 14.27 32.76
CA ALA A 809 -11.99 14.12 34.21
C ALA A 809 -10.87 13.32 34.91
N ASP A 810 -10.26 12.36 34.22
CA ASP A 810 -9.17 11.54 34.77
C ASP A 810 -7.89 12.37 34.87
N LEU A 811 -7.63 13.17 33.83
CA LEU A 811 -6.53 14.12 33.80
C LEU A 811 -6.70 15.20 34.86
N ALA A 812 -7.91 15.76 35.00
CA ALA A 812 -8.22 16.74 36.04
C ALA A 812 -7.94 16.19 37.44
N ARG A 813 -8.36 14.95 37.73
CA ARG A 813 -8.07 14.28 39.00
C ARG A 813 -6.58 14.13 39.28
N GLN A 814 -5.77 13.87 38.25
CA GLN A 814 -4.31 13.77 38.41
C GLN A 814 -3.66 15.13 38.69
N VAL A 815 -4.14 16.19 38.03
CA VAL A 815 -3.68 17.56 38.28
C VAL A 815 -4.05 17.99 39.70
N ASP A 816 -5.29 17.73 40.13
CA ASP A 816 -5.78 18.04 41.48
C ASP A 816 -5.03 17.25 42.57
N ALA A 817 -4.76 15.97 42.33
CA ALA A 817 -4.00 15.12 43.26
C ALA A 817 -2.53 15.59 43.43
N ARG A 818 -1.96 16.27 42.42
CA ARG A 818 -0.62 16.87 42.50
C ARG A 818 -0.65 18.24 43.16
N ALA A 819 -1.72 19.02 42.97
CA ALA A 819 -1.93 20.31 43.63
C ALA A 819 -2.22 20.17 45.14
N GLY A 820 -2.76 19.02 45.59
CA GLY A 820 -3.06 18.73 47.00
C GLY A 820 -1.88 18.18 47.84
N ARG A 821 -0.67 18.06 47.28
CA ARG A 821 0.53 17.68 48.05
C ARG A 821 1.40 18.92 48.30
N PRO A 822 1.79 19.21 49.57
CA PRO A 822 2.82 20.21 49.82
C PRO A 822 4.11 19.78 49.11
N GLN A 823 4.71 20.67 48.32
CA GLN A 823 6.03 20.42 47.74
C GLN A 823 7.05 20.19 48.88
N PRO A 824 7.82 19.10 48.86
CA PRO A 824 8.98 19.01 49.74
C PRO A 824 10.05 20.00 49.23
N HIS A 825 10.62 20.75 50.17
CA HIS A 825 11.72 21.66 49.91
C HIS A 825 12.90 20.91 49.26
N PRO A 826 13.67 21.56 48.36
CA PRO A 826 14.80 20.92 47.69
C PRO A 826 15.99 20.83 48.65
N ASN A 827 16.01 19.85 49.56
CA ASN A 827 17.24 19.48 50.24
C ASN A 827 17.34 18.07 50.87
N ASP A 828 16.45 17.13 50.55
CA ASP A 828 16.52 15.76 51.11
C ASP A 828 16.72 14.67 50.03
N ALA A 829 17.64 14.92 49.09
CA ALA A 829 18.14 13.90 48.15
C ALA A 829 19.63 13.60 48.40
N ALA A 830 19.99 13.40 49.67
CA ALA A 830 21.29 12.87 50.05
C ALA A 830 21.13 11.92 51.23
N GLN A 831 20.78 10.67 50.94
CA GLN A 831 21.10 9.43 51.66
C GLN A 831 19.98 8.40 51.49
N ALA A 832 20.27 7.32 50.77
CA ALA A 832 19.95 5.92 51.14
C ALA A 832 19.85 5.04 49.89
N VAL A 833 21.00 4.58 49.38
CA VAL A 833 21.08 3.23 48.80
C VAL A 833 22.38 2.60 49.30
N ARG A 834 22.26 1.73 50.30
CA ARG A 834 23.25 0.70 50.63
C ARG A 834 22.53 -0.64 50.75
N CYS A 835 23.16 -1.65 50.14
CA CYS A 835 22.78 -3.05 50.08
C CYS A 835 22.59 -3.72 51.44
N ASP A 836 21.75 -4.76 51.50
CA ASP A 836 22.17 -6.16 51.75
C ASP A 836 20.97 -7.12 51.54
N THR A 837 21.05 -8.06 50.60
CA THR A 837 21.42 -9.49 50.73
C THR A 837 20.59 -10.32 51.71
N ALA A 838 19.80 -11.28 51.18
CA ALA A 838 19.79 -12.68 51.63
C ALA A 838 19.00 -13.59 50.66
N ARG A 839 19.57 -14.78 50.44
CA ARG A 839 19.15 -15.93 49.61
C ARG A 839 18.36 -16.94 50.51
N PRO A 840 17.66 -17.96 49.97
CA PRO A 840 18.29 -19.22 49.54
C PRO A 840 17.71 -19.76 48.19
N ALA A 841 18.48 -20.34 47.25
CA ALA A 841 19.10 -21.68 47.22
C ALA A 841 18.08 -22.84 47.30
N ALA A 842 18.11 -23.94 46.55
CA ALA A 842 18.81 -24.39 45.35
C ALA A 842 18.19 -25.76 44.97
N SER A 843 18.16 -26.13 43.69
CA SER A 843 18.35 -27.53 43.27
C SER A 843 18.90 -27.55 41.83
N ARG A 844 20.04 -28.21 41.69
CA ARG A 844 20.89 -28.38 40.51
C ARG A 844 20.87 -29.87 40.14
N ALA A 845 20.81 -30.17 38.84
CA ALA A 845 21.65 -31.14 38.10
C ALA A 845 20.93 -31.45 36.77
N ALA A 846 21.42 -30.98 35.61
CA ALA A 846 22.52 -31.52 34.79
C ALA A 846 22.09 -32.81 34.06
N THR A 847 21.74 -32.78 32.77
CA THR A 847 22.58 -32.79 31.54
C THR A 847 22.28 -34.09 30.79
N GLU A 848 22.26 -34.02 29.45
CA GLU A 848 22.06 -35.09 28.44
C GLU A 848 20.63 -35.32 27.94
N ARG A 849 20.34 -34.82 26.72
CA ARG A 849 20.12 -35.69 25.54
C ARG A 849 20.09 -34.90 24.23
N ARG A 850 20.97 -35.34 23.35
CA ARG A 850 21.03 -35.16 21.90
C ARG A 850 20.03 -36.14 21.27
N THR A 851 19.44 -35.78 20.13
CA THR A 851 18.82 -36.70 19.12
C THR A 851 17.65 -37.60 19.54
N THR A 852 16.45 -37.27 19.03
CA THR A 852 15.37 -38.19 18.62
C THR A 852 14.49 -37.37 17.66
N MET A 853 14.58 -37.51 16.33
CA MET A 853 13.90 -38.55 15.52
C MET A 853 12.62 -39.07 16.15
N VAL A 854 11.53 -38.96 15.37
CA VAL A 854 10.27 -39.70 15.48
C VAL A 854 10.52 -41.09 16.02
N SER A 855 10.14 -41.33 17.28
CA SER A 855 9.98 -42.66 17.88
C SER A 855 9.47 -42.50 19.32
N SER A 856 8.30 -43.07 19.58
CA SER A 856 7.67 -43.29 20.89
C SER A 856 7.32 -42.06 21.76
N LEU A 857 6.37 -41.26 21.29
CA LEU A 857 5.22 -40.97 22.15
C LEU A 857 4.06 -41.78 21.56
N SER A 858 3.99 -43.06 21.90
CA SER A 858 2.71 -43.76 21.84
C SER A 858 1.84 -43.12 22.91
N ILE A 859 1.23 -41.97 22.59
CA ILE A 859 0.07 -41.50 23.32
C ILE A 859 -1.03 -42.48 22.92
N SER A 860 -1.02 -43.67 23.53
CA SER A 860 -2.14 -44.59 23.37
C SER A 860 -3.31 -43.91 24.03
N LEU A 861 -4.33 -43.55 23.26
CA LEU A 861 -5.67 -43.45 23.78
C LEU A 861 -6.13 -44.91 23.98
N PRO A 862 -6.14 -45.47 25.21
CA PRO A 862 -6.54 -46.86 25.43
C PRO A 862 -8.01 -47.11 25.04
N GLU A 863 -8.77 -46.04 24.83
CA GLU A 863 -10.17 -46.01 24.38
C GLU A 863 -10.33 -46.05 22.85
N LEU A 864 -9.24 -46.13 22.07
CA LEU A 864 -9.29 -46.17 20.61
C LEU A 864 -9.68 -47.57 20.10
N GLU A 865 -10.93 -47.72 19.67
CA GLU A 865 -11.46 -48.92 19.05
C GLU A 865 -10.96 -49.05 17.60
N ARG A 866 -10.43 -50.22 17.23
CA ARG A 866 -9.90 -50.50 15.89
C ARG A 866 -10.56 -51.76 15.32
N GLU A 867 -11.25 -51.61 14.20
CA GLU A 867 -11.88 -52.72 13.46
C GLU A 867 -11.45 -52.65 11.99
N PRO A 868 -10.98 -53.76 11.39
CA PRO A 868 -10.58 -53.78 9.98
C PRO A 868 -11.70 -53.27 9.05
N GLY A 869 -11.33 -52.45 8.06
CA GLY A 869 -12.29 -51.89 7.10
C GLY A 869 -13.09 -50.68 7.60
N THR A 870 -12.80 -50.17 8.80
CA THR A 870 -13.47 -48.98 9.37
C THR A 870 -12.45 -47.97 9.92
N PRO A 871 -12.75 -46.66 9.93
CA PRO A 871 -11.89 -45.67 10.56
C PRO A 871 -11.74 -45.94 12.07
N PRO A 872 -10.57 -45.72 12.69
CA PRO A 872 -10.40 -45.81 14.13
C PRO A 872 -11.42 -44.92 14.85
N MET A 873 -11.98 -45.39 15.97
CA MET A 873 -13.09 -44.72 16.65
C MET A 873 -12.82 -44.50 18.14
N LEU A 874 -13.21 -43.32 18.63
CA LEU A 874 -13.24 -42.96 20.05
C LEU A 874 -14.69 -42.78 20.51
N ARG A 875 -15.08 -43.43 21.60
CA ARG A 875 -16.38 -43.22 22.23
C ARG A 875 -16.26 -42.26 23.40
N VAL A 876 -17.04 -41.20 23.38
CA VAL A 876 -17.10 -40.19 24.43
C VAL A 876 -18.29 -40.48 25.34
N GLY A 877 -18.06 -40.47 26.66
CA GLY A 877 -19.12 -40.51 27.66
C GLY A 877 -19.92 -39.20 27.72
N THR A 878 -20.74 -39.00 28.75
CA THR A 878 -21.44 -37.71 28.94
C THR A 878 -20.43 -36.57 29.14
N THR A 879 -20.43 -35.58 28.24
CA THR A 879 -19.59 -34.37 28.32
C THR A 879 -20.48 -33.12 28.42
N ASP A 880 -20.09 -32.17 29.28
CA ASP A 880 -20.77 -30.88 29.40
C ASP A 880 -20.42 -29.93 28.24
N SER A 881 -19.31 -30.18 27.53
CA SER A 881 -18.86 -29.35 26.41
C SER A 881 -17.92 -30.10 25.46
N ALA A 882 -18.33 -30.25 24.21
CA ALA A 882 -17.52 -30.82 23.13
C ALA A 882 -16.22 -30.02 22.89
N ALA A 883 -16.30 -28.69 22.95
CA ALA A 883 -15.14 -27.81 22.74
C ALA A 883 -14.08 -27.96 23.84
N ARG A 884 -14.51 -28.05 25.11
CA ARG A 884 -13.59 -28.30 26.23
C ARG A 884 -12.95 -29.68 26.11
N TRP A 885 -13.74 -30.70 25.79
CA TRP A 885 -13.24 -32.06 25.59
C TRP A 885 -12.16 -32.12 24.50
N ALA A 886 -12.39 -31.42 23.38
CA ALA A 886 -11.42 -31.34 22.28
C ALA A 886 -10.16 -30.59 22.70
N ALA A 887 -10.27 -29.51 23.47
CA ALA A 887 -9.11 -28.75 23.96
C ALA A 887 -8.22 -29.55 24.91
N GLU A 888 -8.82 -30.31 25.84
CA GLU A 888 -8.08 -31.17 26.78
C GLU A 888 -7.34 -32.32 26.09
N ARG A 889 -7.81 -32.74 24.90
CA ARG A 889 -7.27 -33.88 24.14
C ARG A 889 -6.58 -33.48 22.84
N ARG A 890 -6.34 -32.19 22.62
CA ARG A 890 -5.85 -31.65 21.34
C ARG A 890 -4.59 -32.34 20.81
N ASP A 891 -3.59 -32.55 21.69
CA ASP A 891 -2.30 -33.11 21.28
C ASP A 891 -2.43 -34.61 20.99
N ALA A 892 -3.25 -35.32 21.77
CA ALA A 892 -3.54 -36.73 21.54
C ALA A 892 -4.33 -36.96 20.25
N LEU A 893 -5.34 -36.14 19.97
CA LEU A 893 -6.13 -36.21 18.74
C LEU A 893 -5.28 -35.90 17.51
N ARG A 894 -4.42 -34.89 17.57
CA ARG A 894 -3.46 -34.58 16.50
C ARG A 894 -2.48 -35.74 16.26
N ALA A 895 -1.97 -36.37 17.31
CA ALA A 895 -1.07 -37.52 17.17
C ALA A 895 -1.78 -38.72 16.51
N VAL A 896 -3.00 -39.03 16.93
CA VAL A 896 -3.82 -40.12 16.37
C VAL A 896 -4.15 -39.87 14.90
N VAL A 897 -4.56 -38.64 14.55
CA VAL A 897 -4.86 -38.25 13.17
C VAL A 897 -3.58 -38.30 12.31
N ALA A 898 -2.43 -37.85 12.80
CA ALA A 898 -1.17 -37.95 12.08
C ALA A 898 -0.69 -39.41 11.88
N GLU A 899 -0.97 -40.30 12.84
CA GLU A 899 -0.61 -41.72 12.76
C GLU A 899 -1.54 -42.49 11.81
N HIS A 900 -2.86 -42.27 11.93
CA HIS A 900 -3.88 -43.09 11.27
C HIS A 900 -4.57 -42.41 10.08
N GLY A 901 -4.30 -41.14 9.82
CA GLY A 901 -4.93 -40.34 8.76
C GLY A 901 -6.34 -39.84 9.09
N ALA A 902 -7.12 -40.58 9.88
CA ALA A 902 -8.41 -40.12 10.38
C ALA A 902 -8.82 -40.79 11.70
N VAL A 903 -9.77 -40.17 12.41
CA VAL A 903 -10.43 -40.75 13.60
C VAL A 903 -11.87 -40.29 13.69
N LEU A 904 -12.79 -41.24 13.91
CA LEU A 904 -14.19 -40.96 14.22
C LEU A 904 -14.39 -40.81 15.73
N ILE A 905 -15.11 -39.79 16.15
CA ILE A 905 -15.42 -39.54 17.55
C ILE A 905 -16.94 -39.57 17.71
N ARG A 906 -17.43 -40.50 18.53
CA ARG A 906 -18.85 -40.75 18.76
C ARG A 906 -19.28 -40.30 20.15
N GLY A 907 -20.44 -39.64 20.25
CA GLY A 907 -21.01 -39.22 21.54
C GLY A 907 -20.59 -37.82 22.01
N LEU A 908 -19.96 -36.99 21.16
CA LEU A 908 -19.63 -35.60 21.47
C LEU A 908 -20.85 -34.69 21.65
N GLY A 909 -22.01 -35.10 21.13
CA GLY A 909 -23.25 -34.35 21.25
C GLY A 909 -23.28 -33.07 20.41
N MET A 910 -22.66 -33.10 19.22
CA MET A 910 -22.68 -31.98 18.26
C MET A 910 -24.12 -31.77 17.73
N ARG A 911 -24.66 -30.56 17.89
CA ARG A 911 -26.07 -30.26 17.55
C ARG A 911 -26.28 -29.13 16.56
N ASP A 912 -25.25 -28.31 16.35
CA ASP A 912 -25.33 -27.17 15.44
C ASP A 912 -23.93 -26.81 14.88
N PRO A 913 -23.86 -26.01 13.81
CA PRO A 913 -22.59 -25.58 13.23
C PRO A 913 -21.72 -24.72 14.16
N ALA A 914 -22.32 -24.00 15.11
CA ALA A 914 -21.57 -23.16 16.06
C ALA A 914 -20.76 -24.03 17.04
N GLY A 915 -21.31 -25.17 17.45
CA GLY A 915 -20.61 -26.20 18.22
C GLY A 915 -19.40 -26.75 17.46
N VAL A 916 -19.49 -26.93 16.14
CA VAL A 916 -18.38 -27.38 15.29
C VAL A 916 -17.26 -26.34 15.28
N GLY A 917 -17.60 -25.07 15.11
CA GLY A 917 -16.64 -23.97 15.23
C GLY A 917 -15.99 -23.89 16.62
N ALA A 918 -16.75 -24.15 17.69
CA ALA A 918 -16.21 -24.17 19.05
C ALA A 918 -15.24 -25.35 19.28
N VAL A 919 -15.53 -26.54 18.72
CA VAL A 919 -14.61 -27.68 18.74
C VAL A 919 -13.34 -27.38 17.96
N LEU A 920 -13.46 -26.75 16.79
CA LEU A 920 -12.32 -26.32 15.99
C LEU A 920 -11.41 -25.37 16.77
N HIS A 921 -12.00 -24.36 17.43
CA HIS A 921 -11.27 -23.46 18.32
C HIS A 921 -10.64 -24.22 19.51
N GLY A 922 -11.34 -25.21 20.08
CA GLY A 922 -10.82 -26.06 21.15
C GLY A 922 -9.54 -26.80 20.76
N LEU A 923 -9.46 -27.35 19.54
CA LEU A 923 -8.25 -27.98 19.01
C LEU A 923 -7.08 -26.98 18.80
N GLY A 924 -7.37 -25.68 18.83
CA GLY A 924 -6.44 -24.58 18.63
C GLY A 924 -5.73 -24.68 17.28
N VAL A 925 -6.49 -24.97 16.23
CA VAL A 925 -6.09 -24.95 14.82
C VAL A 925 -6.58 -23.65 14.19
N ALA A 926 -5.84 -23.12 13.22
CA ALA A 926 -6.28 -21.97 12.44
C ALA A 926 -7.33 -22.43 11.40
N PRO A 927 -8.49 -21.77 11.27
CA PRO A 927 -9.43 -22.06 10.20
C PRO A 927 -8.83 -21.67 8.83
N LEU A 928 -9.22 -22.38 7.77
CA LEU A 928 -8.89 -22.05 6.39
C LEU A 928 -10.17 -21.66 5.65
N THR A 929 -10.14 -20.52 4.94
CA THR A 929 -11.26 -20.07 4.13
C THR A 929 -11.15 -20.58 2.68
N GLU A 930 -12.16 -21.31 2.21
CA GLU A 930 -12.31 -21.70 0.80
C GLU A 930 -12.57 -20.45 -0.07
N ARG A 931 -11.70 -20.20 -1.06
CA ARG A 931 -11.77 -19.02 -1.95
C ARG A 931 -12.06 -19.34 -3.43
N GLU A 932 -11.73 -20.54 -3.88
CA GLU A 932 -12.05 -21.02 -5.23
C GLU A 932 -13.05 -22.17 -5.09
N ALA A 933 -14.33 -21.87 -4.98
CA ALA A 933 -15.34 -22.88 -4.66
C ALA A 933 -15.56 -23.84 -5.84
N PHE A 934 -15.43 -25.14 -5.60
CA PHE A 934 -15.85 -26.16 -6.57
C PHE A 934 -17.36 -26.43 -6.50
N ALA A 935 -17.94 -26.41 -5.30
CA ALA A 935 -19.34 -26.69 -5.07
C ALA A 935 -19.97 -25.60 -4.21
N LEU A 936 -21.25 -25.32 -4.45
CA LEU A 936 -22.01 -24.36 -3.66
C LEU A 936 -22.18 -24.89 -2.22
N ARG A 937 -21.49 -24.26 -1.26
CA ARG A 937 -21.60 -24.52 0.18
C ARG A 937 -22.19 -23.32 0.90
N GLN A 938 -22.97 -23.57 1.95
CA GLN A 938 -23.38 -22.54 2.89
C GLN A 938 -22.24 -22.32 3.90
N THR A 939 -21.83 -21.07 4.11
CA THR A 939 -20.82 -20.73 5.12
C THR A 939 -21.51 -20.41 6.45
N TYR A 940 -21.11 -21.08 7.53
CA TYR A 940 -21.63 -20.84 8.87
C TYR A 940 -20.71 -19.94 9.71
N SER A 941 -19.39 -20.11 9.58
CA SER A 941 -18.33 -19.28 10.17
C SER A 941 -17.04 -19.46 9.37
N GLU A 942 -15.98 -18.71 9.70
CA GLU A 942 -14.67 -18.89 9.08
C GLU A 942 -14.21 -20.35 9.19
N GLY A 943 -13.89 -20.96 8.05
CA GLY A 943 -13.49 -22.36 7.97
C GLY A 943 -14.58 -23.37 8.35
N VAL A 944 -15.86 -23.01 8.45
CA VAL A 944 -16.97 -23.94 8.78
C VAL A 944 -18.11 -23.77 7.78
N TYR A 945 -18.42 -24.86 7.08
CA TYR A 945 -19.28 -24.90 5.90
C TYR A 945 -20.31 -26.02 5.99
N SER A 946 -21.38 -25.94 5.20
CA SER A 946 -22.19 -27.12 4.89
C SER A 946 -21.39 -28.07 4.01
N SER A 947 -21.76 -29.35 4.01
CA SER A 947 -21.28 -30.26 2.96
C SER A 947 -21.67 -29.76 1.56
N SER A 948 -20.86 -30.12 0.55
CA SER A 948 -21.12 -29.77 -0.86
C SER A 948 -22.52 -30.22 -1.31
N LYS A 949 -23.25 -29.34 -2.01
CA LYS A 949 -24.49 -29.73 -2.68
C LYS A 949 -24.20 -30.76 -3.78
N TRP A 950 -24.55 -32.01 -3.54
CA TRP A 950 -24.37 -33.13 -4.49
C TRP A 950 -25.54 -34.10 -4.39
N PRO A 951 -26.03 -34.68 -5.53
CA PRO A 951 -27.20 -35.56 -5.54
C PRO A 951 -27.12 -36.66 -4.49
N PRO A 952 -28.11 -36.83 -3.59
CA PRO A 952 -28.02 -37.76 -2.47
C PRO A 952 -27.88 -39.22 -2.91
N ASN A 953 -28.42 -39.59 -4.07
CA ASN A 953 -28.38 -40.93 -4.65
C ASN A 953 -27.09 -41.24 -5.45
N GLN A 954 -26.10 -40.34 -5.47
CA GLN A 954 -24.84 -40.54 -6.17
C GLN A 954 -23.65 -40.47 -5.21
N PRO A 955 -22.68 -41.39 -5.31
CA PRO A 955 -21.43 -41.27 -4.58
C PRO A 955 -20.61 -40.10 -5.11
N MET A 956 -19.81 -39.51 -4.23
CA MET A 956 -18.78 -38.54 -4.56
C MET A 956 -17.43 -39.28 -4.50
N CYS A 957 -16.69 -39.31 -5.61
CA CYS A 957 -15.43 -40.05 -5.71
C CYS A 957 -14.40 -39.61 -4.66
N MET A 958 -13.42 -40.48 -4.38
CA MET A 958 -12.34 -40.19 -3.46
C MET A 958 -11.48 -39.02 -3.96
N HIS A 959 -11.27 -38.04 -3.09
CA HIS A 959 -10.48 -36.85 -3.40
C HIS A 959 -9.83 -36.26 -2.15
N HIS A 960 -8.91 -35.31 -2.34
CA HIS A 960 -8.39 -34.47 -1.27
C HIS A 960 -8.94 -33.05 -1.46
N GLU A 961 -9.43 -32.47 -0.37
CA GLU A 961 -10.09 -31.17 -0.41
C GLU A 961 -9.10 -30.09 -0.84
N LEU A 962 -9.49 -29.26 -1.81
CA LEU A 962 -8.68 -28.15 -2.33
C LEU A 962 -7.28 -28.55 -2.84
N SER A 963 -7.06 -29.80 -3.24
CA SER A 963 -5.78 -30.30 -3.76
C SER A 963 -5.27 -29.60 -5.03
N TYR A 964 -6.14 -28.84 -5.70
CA TYR A 964 -5.80 -27.98 -6.85
C TYR A 964 -5.26 -26.59 -6.46
N THR A 965 -5.24 -26.24 -5.18
CA THR A 965 -4.76 -24.95 -4.69
C THR A 965 -3.32 -25.02 -4.16
N LEU A 966 -2.66 -23.86 -4.00
CA LEU A 966 -1.32 -23.79 -3.39
C LEU A 966 -1.35 -23.88 -1.85
N GLU A 967 -2.51 -23.65 -1.24
CA GLU A 967 -2.76 -23.72 0.20
C GLU A 967 -4.09 -24.44 0.44
N PHE A 968 -4.02 -25.63 1.03
CA PHE A 968 -5.15 -26.53 1.26
C PHE A 968 -5.24 -26.88 2.75
N PRO A 969 -6.39 -27.37 3.26
CA PRO A 969 -6.51 -27.70 4.67
C PRO A 969 -5.60 -28.89 4.97
N GLY A 970 -4.82 -28.83 6.03
CA GLY A 970 -4.11 -29.99 6.56
C GLY A 970 -5.02 -30.87 7.41
N LEU A 971 -5.95 -30.25 8.15
CA LEU A 971 -6.93 -30.93 8.98
C LEU A 971 -8.37 -30.56 8.55
N MET A 972 -9.21 -31.58 8.42
CA MET A 972 -10.64 -31.43 8.18
C MET A 972 -11.47 -32.07 9.28
N LEU A 973 -12.63 -31.48 9.53
CA LEU A 973 -13.61 -31.96 10.48
C LEU A 973 -14.94 -32.16 9.77
N PHE A 974 -15.49 -33.37 9.82
CA PHE A 974 -16.85 -33.65 9.35
C PHE A 974 -17.72 -33.95 10.57
N ALA A 975 -18.68 -33.07 10.87
CA ALA A 975 -19.61 -33.25 11.97
C ALA A 975 -21.01 -33.59 11.44
N CYS A 976 -21.55 -34.73 11.85
CA CYS A 976 -22.88 -35.17 11.46
C CYS A 976 -23.92 -34.66 12.45
N LEU A 977 -24.66 -33.60 12.08
CA LEU A 977 -25.75 -33.05 12.88
C LEU A 977 -27.05 -33.85 12.71
N GLY A 978 -27.25 -34.44 11.54
CA GLY A 978 -28.37 -35.31 11.21
C GLY A 978 -27.93 -36.48 10.33
N ALA A 979 -28.14 -37.70 10.83
CA ALA A 979 -27.74 -38.92 10.12
C ALA A 979 -28.80 -39.36 9.10
N PRO A 980 -28.38 -39.85 7.91
CA PRO A 980 -29.29 -40.39 6.91
C PRO A 980 -29.95 -41.70 7.40
N THR A 981 -31.05 -42.08 6.76
CA THR A 981 -31.77 -43.34 7.06
C THR A 981 -30.96 -44.55 6.63
N THR A 982 -30.33 -44.49 5.46
CA THR A 982 -29.43 -45.51 4.91
C THR A 982 -28.28 -44.85 4.14
N GLY A 983 -27.09 -45.45 4.13
CA GLY A 983 -25.93 -44.97 3.37
C GLY A 983 -25.27 -43.70 3.93
N GLY A 984 -24.57 -42.95 3.07
CA GLY A 984 -24.12 -41.58 3.36
C GLY A 984 -22.91 -41.43 4.27
N SER A 985 -22.22 -42.52 4.57
CA SER A 985 -20.93 -42.51 5.26
C SER A 985 -19.90 -41.67 4.50
N THR A 986 -19.00 -41.05 5.24
CA THR A 986 -17.78 -40.47 4.67
C THR A 986 -16.71 -41.54 4.68
N GLY A 987 -16.39 -42.08 3.49
CA GLY A 987 -15.31 -43.03 3.33
C GLY A 987 -13.97 -42.33 3.46
N VAL A 988 -12.97 -43.00 4.04
CA VAL A 988 -11.60 -42.48 4.16
C VAL A 988 -10.62 -43.56 3.70
N ALA A 989 -9.68 -43.21 2.83
CA ALA A 989 -8.61 -44.09 2.39
C ALA A 989 -7.25 -43.54 2.78
N ASP A 990 -6.35 -44.44 3.16
CA ASP A 990 -4.96 -44.11 3.45
C ASP A 990 -4.20 -43.85 2.14
N SER A 991 -3.75 -42.61 1.95
CA SER A 991 -3.12 -42.16 0.70
C SER A 991 -1.75 -42.80 0.45
N ALA A 992 -1.07 -43.33 1.47
CA ALA A 992 0.16 -44.11 1.27
C ALA A 992 -0.17 -45.55 0.84
N ALA A 993 -1.18 -46.16 1.44
CA ALA A 993 -1.63 -47.50 1.04
C ALA A 993 -2.18 -47.50 -0.40
N VAL A 994 -2.91 -46.44 -0.78
CA VAL A 994 -3.36 -46.23 -2.16
C VAL A 994 -2.16 -46.08 -3.09
N LEU A 995 -1.16 -45.26 -2.74
CA LEU A 995 0.07 -45.10 -3.54
C LEU A 995 0.77 -46.45 -3.77
N ASP A 996 0.89 -47.27 -2.73
CA ASP A 996 1.54 -48.59 -2.77
C ASP A 996 0.75 -49.62 -3.60
N ALA A 997 -0.57 -49.46 -3.68
CA ALA A 997 -1.47 -50.36 -4.42
C ALA A 997 -1.65 -49.96 -5.90
N LEU A 998 -1.27 -48.74 -6.29
CA LEU A 998 -1.35 -48.28 -7.67
C LEU A 998 -0.29 -48.96 -8.56
N PRO A 999 -0.59 -49.21 -9.85
CA PRO A 999 0.39 -49.78 -10.77
C PRO A 999 1.64 -48.90 -10.87
N PRO A 1000 2.86 -49.47 -10.78
CA PRO A 1000 4.11 -48.69 -10.83
C PRO A 1000 4.23 -47.78 -12.05
N VAL A 1001 3.80 -48.25 -13.23
CA VAL A 1001 3.81 -47.49 -14.48
C VAL A 1001 2.96 -46.22 -14.38
N LEU A 1002 1.81 -46.31 -13.70
CA LEU A 1002 0.90 -45.19 -13.50
C LEU A 1002 1.49 -44.20 -12.49
N THR A 1003 2.00 -44.70 -11.37
CA THR A 1003 2.64 -43.90 -10.32
C THR A 1003 3.86 -43.15 -10.85
N GLU A 1004 4.79 -43.83 -11.53
CA GLU A 1004 5.99 -43.21 -12.11
C GLU A 1004 5.65 -42.11 -13.14
N ARG A 1005 4.59 -42.33 -13.92
CA ARG A 1005 4.12 -41.32 -14.88
C ARG A 1005 3.61 -40.08 -14.16
N PHE A 1006 2.73 -40.25 -13.18
CA PHE A 1006 2.16 -39.14 -12.41
C PHE A 1006 3.17 -38.46 -11.47
N GLU A 1007 4.22 -39.15 -11.04
CA GLU A 1007 5.32 -38.52 -10.30
C GLU A 1007 6.16 -37.60 -11.19
N ARG A 1008 6.44 -38.04 -12.42
CA ARG A 1008 7.18 -37.26 -13.41
C ARG A 1008 6.36 -36.10 -13.97
N GLU A 1009 5.10 -36.37 -14.31
CA GLU A 1009 4.27 -35.44 -15.06
C GLU A 1009 3.30 -34.67 -14.18
N GLY A 1010 2.86 -35.20 -13.04
CA GLY A 1010 1.74 -34.62 -12.29
C GLY A 1010 0.41 -34.72 -13.05
N TRP A 1011 -0.58 -33.95 -12.61
CA TRP A 1011 -1.89 -33.83 -13.27
C TRP A 1011 -2.21 -32.38 -13.60
N LEU A 1012 -2.94 -32.19 -14.70
CA LEU A 1012 -3.36 -30.90 -15.22
C LEU A 1012 -4.87 -30.79 -15.12
N LEU A 1013 -5.38 -29.89 -14.29
CA LEU A 1013 -6.80 -29.60 -14.18
C LEU A 1013 -7.14 -28.40 -15.05
N THR A 1014 -8.12 -28.57 -15.94
CA THR A 1014 -8.73 -27.47 -16.69
C THR A 1014 -10.14 -27.22 -16.18
N ARG A 1015 -10.51 -25.97 -15.92
CA ARG A 1015 -11.85 -25.56 -15.50
C ARG A 1015 -12.39 -24.47 -16.40
N SER A 1016 -13.68 -24.55 -16.74
CA SER A 1016 -14.39 -23.53 -17.50
C SER A 1016 -15.44 -22.87 -16.62
N TYR A 1017 -15.40 -21.54 -16.56
CA TYR A 1017 -16.36 -20.70 -15.85
C TYR A 1017 -17.19 -19.92 -16.86
N HIS A 1018 -18.44 -20.35 -17.03
CA HIS A 1018 -19.39 -19.73 -17.95
C HIS A 1018 -20.81 -19.88 -17.39
N PRO A 1019 -21.74 -18.94 -17.62
CA PRO A 1019 -23.12 -19.05 -17.13
C PRO A 1019 -23.89 -20.28 -17.65
N GLU A 1020 -23.52 -20.79 -18.82
CA GLU A 1020 -24.18 -21.96 -19.45
C GLU A 1020 -23.50 -23.29 -19.11
N ILE A 1021 -22.22 -23.27 -18.72
CA ILE A 1021 -21.42 -24.46 -18.39
C ILE A 1021 -20.60 -24.23 -17.12
N GLY A 1022 -20.94 -24.95 -16.04
CA GLY A 1022 -20.21 -24.89 -14.77
C GLY A 1022 -20.65 -23.74 -13.85
N ALA A 1023 -19.68 -23.17 -13.12
CA ALA A 1023 -19.90 -22.06 -12.18
C ALA A 1023 -19.65 -20.71 -12.86
N THR A 1024 -20.39 -19.67 -12.45
CA THR A 1024 -20.08 -18.30 -12.88
C THR A 1024 -18.80 -17.78 -12.23
N LEU A 1025 -18.22 -16.71 -12.79
CA LEU A 1025 -17.06 -16.04 -12.19
C LEU A 1025 -17.35 -15.56 -10.76
N ASP A 1026 -18.53 -14.99 -10.54
CA ASP A 1026 -18.97 -14.56 -9.20
C ASP A 1026 -19.04 -15.74 -8.22
N GLN A 1027 -19.59 -16.88 -8.65
CA GLN A 1027 -19.66 -18.07 -7.82
C GLN A 1027 -18.29 -18.66 -7.50
N ALA A 1028 -17.35 -18.60 -8.45
CA ALA A 1028 -16.02 -19.19 -8.31
C ALA A 1028 -15.02 -18.29 -7.59
N PHE A 1029 -15.04 -16.99 -7.87
CA PHE A 1029 -14.04 -16.01 -7.42
C PHE A 1029 -14.63 -14.91 -6.51
N GLY A 1030 -15.94 -14.93 -6.25
CA GLY A 1030 -16.65 -13.89 -5.49
C GLY A 1030 -16.72 -12.55 -6.22
N THR A 1031 -16.44 -12.54 -7.52
CA THR A 1031 -16.42 -11.34 -8.36
C THR A 1031 -16.52 -11.67 -9.85
N GLU A 1032 -17.20 -10.81 -10.61
CA GLU A 1032 -17.18 -10.83 -12.09
C GLU A 1032 -16.12 -9.88 -12.68
N ASP A 1033 -15.38 -9.14 -11.83
CA ASP A 1033 -14.32 -8.23 -12.27
C ASP A 1033 -13.14 -9.03 -12.83
N ARG A 1034 -12.99 -9.00 -14.16
CA ARG A 1034 -11.92 -9.71 -14.86
C ARG A 1034 -10.55 -9.43 -14.26
N ASP A 1035 -10.22 -8.17 -13.94
CA ASP A 1035 -8.91 -7.83 -13.40
C ASP A 1035 -8.70 -8.42 -12.00
N ALA A 1036 -9.77 -8.55 -11.21
CA ALA A 1036 -9.72 -9.20 -9.91
C ALA A 1036 -9.49 -10.71 -10.05
N VAL A 1037 -10.18 -11.35 -10.98
CA VAL A 1037 -10.01 -12.77 -11.30
C VAL A 1037 -8.61 -13.04 -11.84
N GLU A 1038 -8.09 -12.22 -12.77
CA GLU A 1038 -6.73 -12.37 -13.28
C GLU A 1038 -5.67 -12.18 -12.20
N ARG A 1039 -5.85 -11.20 -11.30
CA ARG A 1039 -4.95 -11.01 -10.14
C ARG A 1039 -4.97 -12.23 -9.23
N TYR A 1040 -6.16 -12.79 -8.97
CA TYR A 1040 -6.30 -14.01 -8.19
C TYR A 1040 -5.57 -15.18 -8.86
N CYS A 1041 -5.81 -15.41 -10.15
CA CYS A 1041 -5.18 -16.49 -10.90
C CYS A 1041 -3.64 -16.36 -10.88
N ARG A 1042 -3.10 -15.17 -11.15
CA ARG A 1042 -1.65 -14.92 -11.08
C ARG A 1042 -1.07 -15.14 -9.69
N ALA A 1043 -1.79 -14.73 -8.63
CA ALA A 1043 -1.33 -14.89 -7.25
C ALA A 1043 -1.29 -16.35 -6.78
N HIS A 1044 -2.00 -17.25 -7.45
CA HIS A 1044 -2.14 -18.66 -7.05
C HIS A 1044 -1.58 -19.64 -8.09
N ALA A 1045 -0.72 -19.16 -9.01
CA ALA A 1045 -0.14 -19.96 -10.10
C ALA A 1045 -1.22 -20.76 -10.87
N ILE A 1046 -2.24 -20.03 -11.31
CA ILE A 1046 -3.34 -20.51 -12.15
C ILE A 1046 -3.19 -19.87 -13.51
N ASP A 1047 -2.98 -20.69 -14.54
CA ASP A 1047 -3.03 -20.23 -15.91
C ASP A 1047 -4.47 -19.96 -16.30
N PHE A 1048 -4.70 -18.94 -17.12
CA PHE A 1048 -6.06 -18.57 -17.51
C PHE A 1048 -6.13 -18.05 -18.94
N THR A 1049 -7.28 -18.25 -19.58
CA THR A 1049 -7.57 -17.81 -20.93
C THR A 1049 -9.04 -17.40 -21.02
N TRP A 1050 -9.28 -16.14 -21.34
CA TRP A 1050 -10.63 -15.62 -21.62
C TRP A 1050 -11.12 -16.13 -22.97
N GLN A 1051 -12.35 -16.66 -22.98
CA GLN A 1051 -13.03 -17.14 -24.17
C GLN A 1051 -13.80 -16.00 -24.86
N PRO A 1052 -14.05 -16.08 -26.19
CA PRO A 1052 -14.74 -15.02 -26.94
C PRO A 1052 -16.16 -14.69 -26.46
N ASP A 1053 -16.85 -15.66 -25.87
CA ASP A 1053 -18.18 -15.53 -25.25
C ASP A 1053 -18.15 -14.83 -23.88
N GLY A 1054 -16.96 -14.55 -23.36
CA GLY A 1054 -16.73 -13.92 -22.07
C GLY A 1054 -16.56 -14.88 -20.89
N GLY A 1055 -16.61 -16.20 -21.13
CA GLY A 1055 -16.21 -17.21 -20.17
C GLY A 1055 -14.71 -17.19 -19.87
N LEU A 1056 -14.32 -17.79 -18.74
CA LEU A 1056 -12.92 -17.96 -18.36
C LEU A 1056 -12.57 -19.45 -18.35
N ARG A 1057 -11.47 -19.80 -18.99
CA ARG A 1057 -10.83 -21.11 -18.80
C ARG A 1057 -9.62 -20.95 -17.91
N THR A 1058 -9.45 -21.83 -16.93
CA THR A 1058 -8.26 -21.90 -16.10
C THR A 1058 -7.59 -23.25 -16.20
N THR A 1059 -6.29 -23.29 -15.98
CA THR A 1059 -5.48 -24.49 -16.01
C THR A 1059 -4.52 -24.48 -14.81
N GLN A 1060 -4.45 -25.60 -14.09
CA GLN A 1060 -3.64 -25.78 -12.89
C GLN A 1060 -2.84 -27.07 -12.98
N HIS A 1061 -1.52 -26.96 -12.88
CA HIS A 1061 -0.62 -28.12 -12.86
C HIS A 1061 -0.21 -28.45 -11.42
N ARG A 1062 -0.42 -29.71 -10.99
CA ARG A 1062 -0.20 -30.14 -9.60
C ARG A 1062 0.44 -31.52 -9.52
N SER A 1063 1.12 -31.76 -8.40
CA SER A 1063 1.73 -33.06 -8.09
C SER A 1063 0.69 -34.08 -7.67
N ALA A 1064 0.83 -35.31 -8.17
CA ALA A 1064 0.02 -36.45 -7.74
C ALA A 1064 0.59 -37.16 -6.50
N VAL A 1065 1.85 -36.89 -6.16
CA VAL A 1065 2.55 -37.48 -5.02
C VAL A 1065 3.19 -36.37 -4.20
N LEU A 1066 2.92 -36.38 -2.89
CA LEU A 1066 3.45 -35.43 -1.92
C LEU A 1066 4.10 -36.17 -0.75
N HIS A 1067 4.97 -35.47 -0.02
CA HIS A 1067 5.43 -35.89 1.29
C HIS A 1067 4.62 -35.21 2.38
N HIS A 1068 4.06 -36.00 3.29
CA HIS A 1068 3.35 -35.46 4.43
C HIS A 1068 4.28 -34.59 5.30
N PRO A 1069 3.92 -33.33 5.64
CA PRO A 1069 4.84 -32.34 6.19
C PRO A 1069 5.40 -32.72 7.58
N VAL A 1070 4.64 -33.50 8.36
CA VAL A 1070 5.08 -33.96 9.70
C VAL A 1070 5.75 -35.34 9.66
N SER A 1071 5.12 -36.36 9.05
CA SER A 1071 5.63 -37.74 9.04
C SER A 1071 6.67 -38.02 7.95
N GLY A 1072 6.78 -37.16 6.93
CA GLY A 1072 7.64 -37.35 5.75
C GLY A 1072 7.19 -38.47 4.81
N ARG A 1073 6.07 -39.15 5.09
CA ARG A 1073 5.56 -40.28 4.29
C ARG A 1073 5.09 -39.80 2.92
N ARG A 1074 5.45 -40.54 1.87
CA ARG A 1074 4.91 -40.35 0.52
C ARG A 1074 3.43 -40.72 0.49
N CYS A 1075 2.61 -39.85 -0.06
CA CYS A 1075 1.16 -39.97 -0.11
C CYS A 1075 0.68 -39.66 -1.54
N TRP A 1076 -0.24 -40.47 -2.05
CA TRP A 1076 -0.98 -40.20 -3.28
C TRP A 1076 -1.97 -39.04 -3.04
N PHE A 1077 -1.69 -37.88 -3.62
CA PHE A 1077 -2.45 -36.64 -3.43
C PHE A 1077 -3.20 -36.29 -4.71
N ASN A 1078 -4.49 -36.61 -4.70
CA ASN A 1078 -5.26 -36.83 -5.91
C ASN A 1078 -6.58 -36.04 -5.95
N GLN A 1079 -6.87 -35.50 -7.13
CA GLN A 1079 -8.15 -34.92 -7.56
C GLN A 1079 -8.69 -35.54 -8.87
N ILE A 1080 -7.92 -36.44 -9.47
CA ILE A 1080 -8.05 -36.94 -10.84
C ILE A 1080 -9.38 -37.64 -11.06
N ALA A 1081 -9.76 -38.55 -10.16
CA ALA A 1081 -11.00 -39.32 -10.30
C ALA A 1081 -12.27 -38.51 -10.00
N PHE A 1082 -12.15 -37.33 -9.37
CA PHE A 1082 -13.29 -36.50 -9.00
C PHE A 1082 -13.57 -35.38 -10.00
N LEU A 1083 -12.53 -34.81 -10.61
CA LEU A 1083 -12.62 -33.71 -11.57
C LEU A 1083 -12.25 -34.13 -12.99
N ASN A 1084 -12.77 -35.26 -13.46
CA ASN A 1084 -12.51 -35.78 -14.80
C ASN A 1084 -13.82 -36.04 -15.55
N GLU A 1085 -13.79 -35.94 -16.88
CA GLU A 1085 -14.96 -36.13 -17.74
C GLU A 1085 -15.69 -37.47 -17.55
N TRP A 1086 -14.98 -38.53 -17.14
CA TRP A 1086 -15.56 -39.86 -16.87
C TRP A 1086 -16.47 -39.89 -15.63
N THR A 1087 -16.51 -38.83 -14.80
CA THR A 1087 -17.49 -38.71 -13.70
C THR A 1087 -18.85 -38.17 -14.16
N MET A 1088 -18.95 -37.67 -15.38
CA MET A 1088 -20.20 -37.18 -15.96
C MET A 1088 -20.99 -38.33 -16.56
N ALA A 1089 -22.32 -38.22 -16.58
CA ALA A 1089 -23.16 -39.17 -17.32
C ALA A 1089 -22.74 -39.16 -18.81
N PRO A 1090 -22.60 -40.33 -19.48
CA PRO A 1090 -22.10 -40.40 -20.85
C PRO A 1090 -22.82 -39.46 -21.81
N GLU A 1091 -24.14 -39.36 -21.70
CA GLU A 1091 -24.97 -38.51 -22.57
C GLU A 1091 -24.71 -37.01 -22.34
N VAL A 1092 -24.41 -36.62 -21.09
CA VAL A 1092 -24.06 -35.23 -20.74
C VAL A 1092 -22.66 -34.90 -21.22
N ARG A 1093 -21.71 -35.84 -21.04
CA ARG A 1093 -20.33 -35.68 -21.53
C ARG A 1093 -20.30 -35.53 -23.05
N GLU A 1094 -20.96 -36.44 -23.76
CA GLU A 1094 -21.03 -36.43 -25.23
C GLU A 1094 -21.67 -35.14 -25.73
N TYR A 1095 -22.79 -34.73 -25.14
CA TYR A 1095 -23.44 -33.46 -25.46
C TYR A 1095 -22.50 -32.25 -25.27
N LEU A 1096 -21.78 -32.17 -24.15
CA LEU A 1096 -20.89 -31.05 -23.87
C LEU A 1096 -19.65 -31.04 -24.79
N ILE A 1097 -19.12 -32.21 -25.15
CA ILE A 1097 -18.01 -32.32 -26.10
C ILE A 1097 -18.47 -31.93 -27.51
N ASP A 1098 -19.67 -32.34 -27.92
CA ASP A 1098 -20.22 -31.99 -29.24
C ASP A 1098 -20.50 -30.48 -29.35
N GLU A 1099 -21.04 -29.87 -28.30
CA GLU A 1099 -21.41 -28.44 -28.31
C GLU A 1099 -20.22 -27.51 -28.07
N TYR A 1100 -19.32 -27.84 -27.13
CA TYR A 1100 -18.25 -26.95 -26.67
C TYR A 1100 -16.83 -27.45 -26.99
N GLY A 1101 -16.71 -28.62 -27.63
CA GLY A 1101 -15.44 -29.28 -27.93
C GLY A 1101 -14.82 -30.03 -26.74
N PRO A 1102 -13.76 -30.83 -26.97
CA PRO A 1102 -13.13 -31.68 -25.95
C PRO A 1102 -12.47 -30.89 -24.80
N ASP A 1103 -12.19 -29.60 -24.99
CA ASP A 1103 -11.65 -28.72 -23.95
C ASP A 1103 -12.71 -27.76 -23.37
N GLY A 1104 -13.97 -27.88 -23.82
CA GLY A 1104 -15.11 -27.06 -23.41
C GLY A 1104 -15.88 -27.60 -22.21
N LEU A 1105 -15.39 -28.63 -21.55
CA LEU A 1105 -16.02 -29.20 -20.36
C LEU A 1105 -15.93 -28.24 -19.16
N PRO A 1106 -16.90 -28.29 -18.21
CA PRO A 1106 -16.86 -27.45 -17.00
C PRO A 1106 -15.63 -27.74 -16.14
N PHE A 1107 -15.17 -28.98 -16.14
CA PHE A 1107 -13.88 -29.40 -15.58
C PHE A 1107 -13.38 -30.64 -16.30
N ASN A 1108 -12.06 -30.77 -16.44
CA ASN A 1108 -11.42 -32.00 -16.92
C ASN A 1108 -9.98 -32.11 -16.38
N THR A 1109 -9.59 -33.31 -15.94
CA THR A 1109 -8.23 -33.60 -15.48
C THR A 1109 -7.52 -34.47 -16.50
N ARG A 1110 -6.30 -34.09 -16.84
CA ARG A 1110 -5.41 -34.74 -17.81
C ARG A 1110 -4.06 -35.07 -17.15
N TYR A 1111 -3.18 -35.81 -17.82
CA TYR A 1111 -1.78 -35.88 -17.41
C TYR A 1111 -1.15 -34.48 -17.46
N GLY A 1112 -0.10 -34.22 -16.67
CA GLY A 1112 0.51 -32.89 -16.60
C GLY A 1112 1.06 -32.35 -17.92
N ASN A 1113 1.34 -33.23 -18.89
CA ASN A 1113 1.73 -32.84 -20.25
C ASN A 1113 0.53 -32.50 -21.17
N GLY A 1114 -0.70 -32.63 -20.68
CA GLY A 1114 -1.95 -32.40 -21.43
C GLY A 1114 -2.56 -33.65 -22.10
N ASP A 1115 -1.93 -34.82 -21.99
CA ASP A 1115 -2.50 -36.04 -22.57
C ASP A 1115 -3.80 -36.44 -21.86
N PRO A 1116 -4.84 -36.92 -22.60
CA PRO A 1116 -6.09 -37.37 -22.01
C PRO A 1116 -5.89 -38.61 -21.11
N LEU A 1117 -6.71 -38.69 -20.06
CA LEU A 1117 -6.83 -39.90 -19.24
C LEU A 1117 -7.89 -40.80 -19.83
N ALA A 1118 -7.50 -42.03 -20.16
CA ALA A 1118 -8.44 -43.04 -20.62
C ALA A 1118 -9.35 -43.52 -19.47
N GLU A 1119 -10.54 -43.98 -19.81
CA GLU A 1119 -11.56 -44.43 -18.85
C GLU A 1119 -11.04 -45.54 -17.93
N ASP A 1120 -10.23 -46.46 -18.46
CA ASP A 1120 -9.62 -47.56 -17.73
C ASP A 1120 -8.68 -47.09 -16.61
N VAL A 1121 -7.98 -45.96 -16.81
CA VAL A 1121 -7.14 -45.34 -15.77
C VAL A 1121 -7.99 -44.81 -14.61
N VAL A 1122 -9.09 -44.11 -14.91
CA VAL A 1122 -10.00 -43.60 -13.88
C VAL A 1122 -10.69 -44.75 -13.14
N GLN A 1123 -11.11 -45.79 -13.88
CA GLN A 1123 -11.68 -47.00 -13.29
C GLN A 1123 -10.67 -47.69 -12.36
N GLN A 1124 -9.42 -47.83 -12.79
CA GLN A 1124 -8.37 -48.46 -11.97
C GLN A 1124 -8.07 -47.66 -10.69
N LEU A 1125 -8.07 -46.32 -10.75
CA LEU A 1125 -7.97 -45.48 -9.55
C LEU A 1125 -9.12 -45.76 -8.58
N ASN A 1126 -10.36 -45.80 -9.09
CA ASN A 1126 -11.55 -46.07 -8.28
C ASN A 1126 -11.53 -47.47 -7.66
N GLU A 1127 -11.11 -48.50 -8.41
CA GLU A 1127 -10.99 -49.87 -7.90
C GLU A 1127 -9.97 -49.96 -6.75
N VAL A 1128 -8.82 -49.29 -6.88
CA VAL A 1128 -7.82 -49.22 -5.80
C VAL A 1128 -8.39 -48.50 -4.59
N TYR A 1129 -9.07 -47.37 -4.79
CA TYR A 1129 -9.73 -46.66 -3.70
C TYR A 1129 -10.80 -47.51 -3.03
N ASP A 1130 -11.66 -48.19 -3.77
CA ASP A 1130 -12.73 -49.00 -3.22
C ASP A 1130 -12.21 -50.14 -2.34
N ALA A 1131 -11.09 -50.76 -2.75
CA ALA A 1131 -10.41 -51.81 -1.98
C ALA A 1131 -9.73 -51.29 -0.70
N HIS A 1132 -9.38 -50.00 -0.63
CA HIS A 1132 -8.62 -49.40 0.47
C HIS A 1132 -9.40 -48.35 1.27
N THR A 1133 -10.71 -48.21 1.02
CA THR A 1133 -11.56 -47.24 1.72
C THR A 1133 -12.20 -47.85 2.95
N ALA A 1134 -11.92 -47.26 4.10
CA ALA A 1134 -12.57 -47.57 5.37
C ALA A 1134 -13.89 -46.80 5.48
N ARG A 1135 -14.96 -47.50 5.91
CA ARG A 1135 -16.32 -46.94 5.97
C ARG A 1135 -16.95 -47.19 7.33
N ARG A 1136 -17.74 -46.22 7.83
CA ARG A 1136 -18.55 -46.39 9.04
C ARG A 1136 -19.81 -45.52 8.94
N PRO A 1137 -21.01 -46.06 9.22
CA PRO A 1137 -22.25 -45.27 9.20
C PRO A 1137 -22.22 -44.15 10.24
N TRP A 1138 -22.76 -43.00 9.85
CA TRP A 1138 -22.90 -41.84 10.72
C TRP A 1138 -23.98 -42.05 11.79
N GLU A 1139 -23.70 -41.57 13.00
CA GLU A 1139 -24.72 -41.27 14.02
C GLU A 1139 -24.82 -39.75 14.23
N ALA A 1140 -26.00 -39.27 14.62
CA ALA A 1140 -26.16 -37.86 14.95
C ALA A 1140 -25.28 -37.48 16.15
N GLY A 1141 -24.47 -36.43 15.99
CA GLY A 1141 -23.49 -35.97 16.97
C GLY A 1141 -22.07 -36.54 16.79
N ASP A 1142 -21.84 -37.36 15.77
CA ASP A 1142 -20.50 -37.85 15.40
C ASP A 1142 -19.62 -36.74 14.82
N LEU A 1143 -18.31 -36.85 15.04
CA LEU A 1143 -17.26 -35.98 14.49
C LEU A 1143 -16.13 -36.83 13.91
N LEU A 1144 -15.85 -36.70 12.62
CA LEU A 1144 -14.71 -37.32 11.96
C LEU A 1144 -13.61 -36.28 11.74
N LEU A 1145 -12.42 -36.53 12.27
CA LEU A 1145 -11.22 -35.75 11.97
C LEU A 1145 -10.44 -36.46 10.87
N VAL A 1146 -10.00 -35.71 9.85
CA VAL A 1146 -9.26 -36.24 8.70
C VAL A 1146 -8.04 -35.36 8.44
N ASP A 1147 -6.86 -35.98 8.33
CA ASP A 1147 -5.67 -35.36 7.77
C ASP A 1147 -5.76 -35.41 6.25
N ASN A 1148 -5.94 -34.26 5.63
CA ASN A 1148 -6.22 -34.14 4.20
C ASN A 1148 -4.97 -34.34 3.33
N VAL A 1149 -3.76 -34.55 3.89
CA VAL A 1149 -2.59 -34.99 3.11
C VAL A 1149 -2.41 -36.50 3.22
N ARG A 1150 -2.68 -37.05 4.41
CA ARG A 1150 -2.53 -38.48 4.70
C ARG A 1150 -3.69 -39.32 4.17
N SER A 1151 -4.87 -38.71 4.03
CA SER A 1151 -6.12 -39.40 3.72
C SER A 1151 -6.99 -38.66 2.73
N ALA A 1152 -7.45 -39.39 1.71
CA ALA A 1152 -8.52 -38.96 0.83
C ALA A 1152 -9.89 -39.29 1.46
N HIS A 1153 -10.93 -38.57 1.09
CA HIS A 1153 -12.30 -38.82 1.53
C HIS A 1153 -13.30 -38.88 0.37
N SER A 1154 -14.42 -39.54 0.62
CA SER A 1154 -15.58 -39.64 -0.29
C SER A 1154 -16.88 -39.37 0.45
N ARG A 1155 -17.98 -39.39 -0.30
CA ARG A 1155 -19.33 -39.41 0.27
C ARG A 1155 -20.15 -40.48 -0.44
N GLU A 1156 -20.63 -41.47 0.30
CA GLU A 1156 -21.50 -42.51 -0.24
C GLU A 1156 -22.90 -41.99 -0.59
N ALA A 1157 -23.60 -42.69 -1.48
CA ALA A 1157 -25.02 -42.45 -1.73
C ALA A 1157 -25.85 -42.72 -0.46
N PHE A 1158 -26.97 -42.01 -0.30
CA PHE A 1158 -27.82 -42.10 0.89
C PHE A 1158 -29.30 -41.80 0.62
N GLU A 1159 -30.15 -42.25 1.54
CA GLU A 1159 -31.57 -41.93 1.60
C GLU A 1159 -31.92 -41.19 2.91
N GLY A 1160 -32.87 -40.27 2.84
CA GLY A 1160 -33.33 -39.47 3.98
C GLY A 1160 -32.54 -38.16 4.20
N PRO A 1161 -32.87 -37.39 5.26
CA PRO A 1161 -32.20 -36.14 5.56
C PRO A 1161 -30.78 -36.40 6.09
N ARG A 1162 -29.79 -35.72 5.52
CA ARG A 1162 -28.39 -35.75 5.97
C ARG A 1162 -27.89 -34.33 6.17
N ASP A 1163 -27.43 -34.03 7.37
CA ASP A 1163 -26.87 -32.73 7.72
C ASP A 1163 -25.44 -32.92 8.24
N VAL A 1164 -24.47 -32.58 7.39
CA VAL A 1164 -23.04 -32.66 7.71
C VAL A 1164 -22.41 -31.30 7.52
N VAL A 1165 -21.75 -30.83 8.58
CA VAL A 1165 -20.94 -29.62 8.61
C VAL A 1165 -19.48 -30.02 8.40
N VAL A 1166 -18.79 -29.30 7.52
CA VAL A 1166 -17.38 -29.50 7.21
C VAL A 1166 -16.60 -28.31 7.73
N ALA A 1167 -15.55 -28.53 8.50
CA ALA A 1167 -14.61 -27.48 8.86
C ALA A 1167 -13.24 -27.74 8.24
N LEU A 1168 -12.65 -26.69 7.65
CA LEU A 1168 -11.34 -26.69 7.00
C LEU A 1168 -10.37 -25.93 7.88
N ALA A 1169 -9.22 -26.54 8.22
CA ALA A 1169 -8.29 -25.94 9.16
C ALA A 1169 -6.85 -26.45 9.00
N ASP A 1170 -5.97 -25.83 9.78
CA ASP A 1170 -4.53 -26.07 9.81
C ASP A 1170 -3.94 -25.98 8.40
N PRO A 1171 -3.96 -24.79 7.77
CA PRO A 1171 -3.61 -24.65 6.37
C PRO A 1171 -2.17 -25.08 6.09
N VAL A 1172 -2.01 -25.88 5.03
CA VAL A 1172 -0.73 -26.42 4.58
C VAL A 1172 -0.44 -25.88 3.20
N ARG A 1173 0.78 -25.38 2.99
CA ARG A 1173 1.24 -24.97 1.67
C ARG A 1173 1.80 -26.16 0.92
N LEU A 1174 1.46 -26.26 -0.37
CA LEU A 1174 1.97 -27.31 -1.26
C LEU A 1174 3.50 -27.43 -1.23
N ALA A 1175 4.21 -26.30 -1.17
CA ALA A 1175 5.67 -26.25 -1.11
C ALA A 1175 6.26 -26.91 0.15
N ASP A 1176 5.52 -26.93 1.26
CA ASP A 1176 5.96 -27.56 2.51
C ASP A 1176 5.85 -29.09 2.46
N CYS A 1177 5.17 -29.63 1.44
CA CYS A 1177 4.94 -31.07 1.23
C CYS A 1177 5.91 -31.70 0.22
N ALA A 1178 7.02 -31.05 -0.13
CA ALA A 1178 8.01 -31.52 -1.10
C ALA A 1178 7.36 -32.17 -2.36
N PRO A 1179 6.63 -31.38 -3.17
CA PRO A 1179 5.92 -31.89 -4.33
C PRO A 1179 6.89 -32.47 -5.36
N THR A 1180 6.51 -33.56 -6.04
CA THR A 1180 7.38 -34.21 -7.05
C THR A 1180 7.51 -33.41 -8.34
N VAL A 1181 6.58 -32.49 -8.59
CA VAL A 1181 6.58 -31.57 -9.73
C VAL A 1181 6.60 -30.13 -9.22
N GLU A 1182 7.59 -29.35 -9.65
CA GLU A 1182 7.69 -27.92 -9.35
C GLU A 1182 6.59 -27.14 -10.07
N VAL A 1183 5.92 -26.24 -9.34
CA VAL A 1183 4.91 -25.35 -9.90
C VAL A 1183 5.65 -24.09 -10.38
N ASN A 1184 5.63 -23.82 -11.70
CA ASN A 1184 6.21 -22.61 -12.30
C ASN A 1184 5.39 -21.35 -12.00
#